data_AF-A0A1Q6F0H0-F1
#
_entry.id   AF-A0A1Q6F0H0-F1
#
_cell.length_a   1.000
_cell.length_b   1.000
_cell.length_c   1.000
_cell.angle_alpha   90.00
_cell.angle_beta   90.00
_cell.angle_gamma   90.00
#
_symmetry.space_group_name_H-M   'P 1'
#
loop_
_entity.id
_entity.type
_entity.pdbx_description
1 polymer ?
#
loop_
_entity_poly.entity_id
_entity_poly.type
_entity_poly.pdbx_seq_one_letter_code
_entity_poly.pdbx_strand_id
1 'polypeptide(L)'
;METLERNEWADVAQLVEITSDAVIICELDGTILHVNNRLLGLMCEERADVIGGDVKDVLYSSAFERATEHRLPFETDGSENELMLKLSDGSFIPVLVRAGSVTPPRIFGRRAPRVLVALHSIEEQYSHDRQLKRALSELRVANKRLSGTLSVIMSTVGSDELPSLLDTVLNQLVGTLDASGAAIYFSESGGFKLRGVSKELYDSYLPEFLPYGAGIPTYVLRESRACRLSIQQDLKGDKAASGMFMDLDNRSKHLLRMQDMPPYRSEICLPVFYGTQILGVLEVGWKRPQAPLAYDVNVLEVICDYLSIQLVGMASSLRSRRTAELGRSLNVLRDELFTFLDDSAAATQAVSSEICNMLNCHFCPVEYDASLDSYVIDFEGGSRVALPDDPEKLFFSTTAPAARLGAGPDGFEASVLGGTSAEDLKHVRITRVDESMPMGGWLRAHGLPCQGLYVDSGIEAGRPRSEGDGKHSNDAIVPASVAKSPTTRALLLRDGSQEPIDDLEYDYLVHLAHDFELIYEGESQKREERHIAQTLQIGMRNSLGDVPGIATDSVYLSATNSALVGGDFYTLIRLPDDCAVMILGDVSGKGIEAASMSALVKTALTAYAWEGAGPARMARSLNSMLMGFSRVETFVTAFIAKIDLKAGRATYCSAGHPPTMVIRPESMPLGGGEARGGEVELLGCQSGVIGAFESMVYETGVFTFAPGDMLFMYTDGTIEARDRTGAFFGEQRLRDLLLSVSGEGVSGICGKVLGELDRFTESALDDDIALVSLEFLRGRS
;
A
#
# COMPACT_ATOMS: atom_id res chain seq x y z
N MET A 1 -13.02 19.58 111.18
CA MET A 1 -14.23 20.00 110.44
C MET A 1 -13.85 20.88 109.25
N GLU A 2 -12.91 21.82 109.40
CA GLU A 2 -12.28 22.56 108.28
C GLU A 2 -11.55 21.67 107.25
N THR A 3 -11.08 20.49 107.65
CA THR A 3 -10.37 19.54 106.76
C THR A 3 -11.30 18.80 105.78
N LEU A 4 -12.59 18.61 106.10
CA LEU A 4 -13.56 18.04 105.16
C LEU A 4 -14.10 19.10 104.19
N GLU A 5 -14.25 20.36 104.64
CA GLU A 5 -14.68 21.48 103.79
C GLU A 5 -13.67 21.82 102.68
N ARG A 6 -12.38 21.57 102.94
CA ARG A 6 -11.30 21.78 101.96
C ARG A 6 -11.19 20.65 100.92
N ASN A 7 -11.67 19.44 101.23
CA ASN A 7 -11.53 18.25 100.38
C ASN A 7 -12.58 18.16 99.26
N GLU A 8 -13.87 18.41 99.54
CA GLU A 8 -14.94 18.29 98.52
C GLU A 8 -14.75 19.26 97.34
N TRP A 9 -14.20 20.44 97.59
CA TRP A 9 -13.93 21.44 96.55
C TRP A 9 -12.61 21.20 95.83
N ALA A 10 -11.63 20.55 96.48
CA ALA A 10 -10.45 20.09 95.78
C ALA A 10 -10.82 19.07 94.70
N ASP A 11 -11.82 18.21 94.96
CA ASP A 11 -12.33 17.23 93.99
C ASP A 11 -13.06 17.91 92.82
N VAL A 12 -13.95 18.87 93.07
CA VAL A 12 -14.62 19.63 91.99
C VAL A 12 -13.62 20.45 91.17
N ALA A 13 -12.64 21.09 91.82
CA ALA A 13 -11.57 21.81 91.13
C ALA A 13 -10.72 20.86 90.26
N GLN A 14 -10.36 19.67 90.76
CA GLN A 14 -9.68 18.65 89.96
C GLN A 14 -10.53 18.15 88.78
N LEU A 15 -11.83 17.98 88.97
CA LEU A 15 -12.75 17.58 87.90
C LEU A 15 -12.90 18.67 86.82
N VAL A 16 -12.86 19.93 87.21
CA VAL A 16 -12.96 21.07 86.28
C VAL A 16 -11.63 21.32 85.54
N GLU A 17 -10.49 20.91 86.10
CA GLU A 17 -9.20 20.98 85.39
C GLU A 17 -9.10 20.03 84.20
N ILE A 18 -9.83 18.91 84.22
CA ILE A 18 -9.83 17.93 83.13
C ILE A 18 -10.88 18.24 82.05
N THR A 19 -11.73 19.26 82.23
CA THR A 19 -12.72 19.63 81.22
C THR A 19 -12.06 20.31 80.03
N SER A 20 -12.62 20.08 78.84
CA SER A 20 -12.19 20.76 77.61
C SER A 20 -12.58 22.24 77.59
N ASP A 21 -13.65 22.59 78.31
CA ASP A 21 -14.22 23.94 78.32
C ASP A 21 -13.40 24.85 79.26
N ALA A 22 -13.41 26.15 78.99
CA ALA A 22 -12.88 27.14 79.94
C ALA A 22 -13.91 27.34 81.05
N VAL A 23 -13.48 27.26 82.31
CA VAL A 23 -14.41 27.24 83.44
C VAL A 23 -13.98 28.19 84.54
N ILE A 24 -14.94 28.94 85.08
CA ILE A 24 -14.83 29.78 86.27
C ILE A 24 -15.76 29.21 87.35
N ILE A 25 -15.26 29.11 88.57
CA ILE A 25 -16.07 28.88 89.77
C ILE A 25 -16.07 30.17 90.57
N CYS A 26 -17.23 30.77 90.79
CA CYS A 26 -17.38 31.99 91.57
C CYS A 26 -18.48 31.88 92.64
N GLU A 27 -18.47 32.79 93.60
CA GLU A 27 -19.58 32.98 94.53
C GLU A 27 -20.72 33.78 93.87
N LEU A 28 -21.90 33.76 94.49
CA LEU A 28 -23.05 34.55 93.99
C LEU A 28 -22.79 36.06 93.92
N ASP A 29 -21.84 36.56 94.68
CA ASP A 29 -21.40 37.96 94.64
C ASP A 29 -20.37 38.24 93.54
N GLY A 30 -20.00 37.24 92.72
CA GLY A 30 -19.06 37.40 91.61
C GLY A 30 -17.61 37.09 91.96
N THR A 31 -17.27 36.87 93.24
CA THR A 31 -15.88 36.58 93.65
C THR A 31 -15.39 35.27 93.04
N ILE A 32 -14.31 35.31 92.25
CA ILE A 32 -13.73 34.14 91.59
C ILE A 32 -12.95 33.30 92.60
N LEU A 33 -13.35 32.04 92.74
CA LEU A 33 -12.72 31.08 93.66
C LEU A 33 -11.72 30.17 92.94
N HIS A 34 -12.01 29.81 91.69
CA HIS A 34 -11.17 28.91 90.91
C HIS A 34 -11.39 29.12 89.41
N VAL A 35 -10.33 28.90 88.64
CA VAL A 35 -10.35 28.87 87.18
C VAL A 35 -9.48 27.72 86.71
N ASN A 36 -9.86 27.05 85.62
CA ASN A 36 -9.05 25.98 85.05
C ASN A 36 -7.97 26.51 84.11
N ASN A 37 -7.01 25.66 83.77
CA ASN A 37 -5.92 26.03 82.86
C ASN A 37 -6.40 26.42 81.45
N ARG A 38 -7.58 25.96 81.02
CA ARG A 38 -8.17 26.34 79.72
C ARG A 38 -8.54 27.81 79.67
N LEU A 39 -9.17 28.34 80.72
CA LEU A 39 -9.47 29.77 80.81
C LEU A 39 -8.19 30.62 80.86
N LEU A 40 -7.20 30.20 81.66
CA LEU A 40 -5.91 30.89 81.76
C LEU A 40 -5.18 30.93 80.42
N GLY A 41 -5.24 29.86 79.64
CA GLY A 41 -4.71 29.82 78.28
C GLY A 41 -5.42 30.77 77.32
N LEU A 42 -6.74 30.94 77.44
CA LEU A 42 -7.50 31.90 76.63
C LEU A 42 -7.16 33.34 77.00
N MET A 43 -7.05 33.67 78.29
CA MET A 43 -6.76 35.02 78.79
C MET A 43 -5.27 35.40 78.69
N CYS A 44 -4.38 34.40 78.60
CA CYS A 44 -2.94 34.53 78.77
C CYS A 44 -2.55 35.18 80.11
N GLU A 45 -3.23 34.80 81.21
CA GLU A 45 -2.97 35.30 82.57
C GLU A 45 -2.56 34.18 83.54
N GLU A 46 -1.90 34.53 84.65
CA GLU A 46 -1.62 33.58 85.71
C GLU A 46 -2.80 33.45 86.67
N ARG A 47 -2.98 32.25 87.23
CA ARG A 47 -4.10 31.96 88.15
C ARG A 47 -4.17 32.91 89.35
N ALA A 48 -3.02 33.37 89.84
CA ALA A 48 -2.94 34.26 90.99
C ALA A 48 -3.53 35.65 90.72
N ASP A 49 -3.55 36.08 89.45
CA ASP A 49 -4.04 37.40 89.04
C ASP A 49 -5.57 37.42 88.88
N VAL A 50 -6.19 36.25 88.68
CA VAL A 50 -7.63 36.08 88.44
C VAL A 50 -8.39 35.66 89.70
N ILE A 51 -7.79 34.83 90.57
CA ILE A 51 -8.44 34.35 91.80
C ILE A 51 -8.62 35.52 92.80
N GLY A 52 -9.83 35.61 93.37
CA GLY A 52 -10.21 36.68 94.31
C GLY A 52 -10.67 37.98 93.65
N GLY A 53 -10.55 38.09 92.32
CA GLY A 53 -11.17 39.16 91.52
C GLY A 53 -12.68 38.94 91.32
N ASP A 54 -13.36 39.93 90.73
CA ASP A 54 -14.78 39.81 90.37
C ASP A 54 -14.92 39.25 88.93
N VAL A 55 -15.84 38.32 88.73
CA VAL A 55 -16.16 37.74 87.41
C VAL A 55 -16.53 38.82 86.38
N LYS A 56 -17.01 39.99 86.80
CA LYS A 56 -17.31 41.14 85.94
C LYS A 56 -16.07 41.81 85.35
N ASP A 57 -14.92 41.66 85.99
CA ASP A 57 -13.64 42.20 85.46
C ASP A 57 -13.11 41.33 84.30
N VAL A 58 -13.57 40.08 84.24
CA VAL A 58 -13.19 39.07 83.24
C VAL A 58 -14.25 38.95 82.14
N LEU A 59 -15.53 38.91 82.50
CA LEU A 59 -16.66 38.76 81.59
C LEU A 59 -17.55 40.00 81.56
N TYR A 60 -17.69 40.55 80.36
CA TYR A 60 -18.38 41.80 80.11
C TYR A 60 -19.62 41.61 79.23
N SER A 61 -20.67 42.37 79.49
CA SER A 61 -21.85 42.49 78.61
C SER A 61 -22.23 43.94 78.43
N SER A 62 -22.48 44.35 77.20
CA SER A 62 -23.02 45.68 76.89
C SER A 62 -24.46 45.89 77.39
N ALA A 63 -25.20 44.82 77.69
CA ALA A 63 -26.58 44.91 78.20
C ALA A 63 -26.65 45.12 79.73
N PHE A 64 -25.60 44.73 80.47
CA PHE A 64 -25.62 44.65 81.93
C PHE A 64 -25.10 45.90 82.65
N GLU A 65 -24.52 46.85 81.92
CA GLU A 65 -23.92 48.10 82.42
C GLU A 65 -24.91 49.04 83.16
N ARG A 66 -26.21 48.72 83.20
CA ARG A 66 -27.27 49.57 83.77
C ARG A 66 -27.98 49.03 85.01
N ALA A 67 -27.56 47.90 85.58
CA ALA A 67 -28.19 47.35 86.78
C ALA A 67 -27.65 48.01 88.07
N THR A 68 -28.50 48.63 88.88
CA THR A 68 -28.15 49.29 90.15
C THR A 68 -27.98 48.34 91.35
N GLU A 69 -28.20 47.04 91.14
CA GLU A 69 -28.04 45.98 92.16
C GLU A 69 -26.88 45.04 91.75
N HIS A 70 -26.09 44.56 92.71
CA HIS A 70 -24.95 43.66 92.47
C HIS A 70 -25.44 42.29 91.94
N ARG A 71 -25.61 42.17 90.62
CA ARG A 71 -26.02 40.94 89.92
C ARG A 71 -24.91 40.45 88.99
N LEU A 72 -24.80 39.13 88.81
CA LEU A 72 -23.87 38.48 87.87
C LEU A 72 -24.23 38.83 86.42
N PRO A 73 -23.27 38.94 85.49
CA PRO A 73 -23.52 39.38 84.10
C PRO A 73 -24.20 38.33 83.20
N PHE A 74 -24.67 37.21 83.75
CA PHE A 74 -25.31 36.08 83.08
C PHE A 74 -26.34 35.42 83.99
N GLU A 75 -27.29 34.68 83.42
CA GLU A 75 -28.28 33.91 84.17
C GLU A 75 -27.69 32.57 84.67
N THR A 76 -28.09 32.14 85.88
CA THR A 76 -27.58 30.90 86.52
C THR A 76 -28.51 29.70 86.37
N ASP A 77 -29.47 29.78 85.44
CA ASP A 77 -30.49 28.76 85.16
C ASP A 77 -30.02 27.72 84.12
N GLY A 78 -28.79 27.88 83.62
CA GLY A 78 -28.20 27.04 82.58
C GLY A 78 -28.55 27.48 81.16
N SER A 79 -29.12 28.67 80.95
CA SER A 79 -29.21 29.28 79.62
C SER A 79 -27.84 29.72 79.09
N GLU A 80 -27.71 29.78 77.76
CA GLU A 80 -26.51 30.31 77.09
C GLU A 80 -26.62 31.83 76.92
N ASN A 81 -25.56 32.54 77.25
CA ASN A 81 -25.47 33.99 77.22
C ASN A 81 -24.25 34.42 76.39
N GLU A 82 -24.42 35.38 75.49
CA GLU A 82 -23.30 35.96 74.72
C GLU A 82 -22.64 37.09 75.52
N LEU A 83 -21.35 36.93 75.83
CA LEU A 83 -20.53 37.88 76.59
C LEU A 83 -19.21 38.15 75.88
N MET A 84 -18.47 39.14 76.37
CA MET A 84 -17.12 39.47 75.92
C MET A 84 -16.12 39.09 77.02
N LEU A 85 -15.17 38.22 76.72
CA LEU A 85 -14.05 37.89 77.59
C LEU A 85 -12.93 38.91 77.37
N LYS A 86 -12.46 39.53 78.45
CA LYS A 86 -11.32 40.45 78.42
C LYS A 86 -10.00 39.66 78.43
N LEU A 87 -9.06 40.05 77.57
CA LEU A 87 -7.72 39.48 77.49
C LEU A 87 -6.70 40.37 78.21
N SER A 88 -5.54 39.80 78.55
CA SER A 88 -4.43 40.49 79.23
C SER A 88 -3.87 41.70 78.47
N ASP A 89 -4.00 41.74 77.13
CA ASP A 89 -3.61 42.87 76.29
C ASP A 89 -4.65 44.01 76.25
N GLY A 90 -5.77 43.85 76.97
CA GLY A 90 -6.87 44.80 77.05
C GLY A 90 -7.90 44.68 75.91
N SER A 91 -7.72 43.73 74.99
CA SER A 91 -8.72 43.41 73.97
C SER A 91 -9.85 42.53 74.51
N PHE A 92 -10.90 42.35 73.72
CA PHE A 92 -12.08 41.55 74.10
C PHE A 92 -12.42 40.56 73.00
N ILE A 93 -12.69 39.31 73.35
CA ILE A 93 -13.17 38.26 72.43
C ILE A 93 -14.60 37.84 72.78
N PRO A 94 -15.47 37.60 71.78
CA PRO A 94 -16.83 37.15 72.04
C PRO A 94 -16.84 35.67 72.48
N VAL A 95 -17.55 35.39 73.57
CA VAL A 95 -17.67 34.07 74.20
C VAL A 95 -19.13 33.73 74.49
N LEU A 96 -19.48 32.45 74.36
CA LEU A 96 -20.74 31.90 74.87
C LEU A 96 -20.52 31.41 76.30
N VAL A 97 -21.38 31.86 77.20
CA VAL A 97 -21.29 31.60 78.63
C VAL A 97 -22.55 30.90 79.13
N ARG A 98 -22.35 29.77 79.81
CA ARG A 98 -23.42 29.00 80.44
C ARG A 98 -23.09 28.84 81.91
N ALA A 99 -24.02 29.24 82.78
CA ALA A 99 -23.80 29.19 84.22
C ALA A 99 -24.87 28.39 84.95
N GLY A 100 -24.45 27.64 85.98
CA GLY A 100 -25.34 26.85 86.82
C GLY A 100 -24.99 26.99 88.30
N SER A 101 -26.00 27.16 89.14
CA SER A 101 -25.81 27.17 90.60
C SER A 101 -25.56 25.76 91.12
N VAL A 102 -24.43 25.55 91.77
CA VAL A 102 -24.07 24.28 92.43
C VAL A 102 -24.17 24.52 93.93
N THR A 103 -25.22 23.97 94.54
CA THR A 103 -25.38 23.95 96.00
C THR A 103 -24.98 22.56 96.52
N PRO A 104 -23.92 22.42 97.34
CA PRO A 104 -23.53 21.12 97.87
C PRO A 104 -24.61 20.54 98.81
N PRO A 105 -24.77 19.21 98.89
CA PRO A 105 -25.78 18.57 99.75
C PRO A 105 -25.52 18.85 101.24
N ARG A 106 -26.62 19.07 101.99
CA ARG A 106 -26.62 19.56 103.39
C ARG A 106 -26.07 18.54 104.38
N ILE A 107 -24.97 18.89 105.08
CA ILE A 107 -24.69 18.42 106.45
C ILE A 107 -24.16 19.62 107.26
N PHE A 108 -25.02 20.19 108.12
CA PHE A 108 -24.76 21.24 109.13
C PHE A 108 -24.10 22.57 108.68
N GLY A 109 -24.91 23.56 108.32
CA GLY A 109 -24.51 24.98 108.18
C GLY A 109 -24.98 25.64 106.87
N ARG A 110 -25.31 26.95 106.90
CA ARG A 110 -25.62 27.73 105.69
C ARG A 110 -24.34 27.87 104.84
N ARG A 111 -24.17 27.08 103.79
CA ARG A 111 -23.16 27.33 102.74
C ARG A 111 -23.71 28.34 101.73
N ALA A 112 -22.89 29.30 101.32
CA ALA A 112 -23.23 30.21 100.23
C ALA A 112 -23.33 29.43 98.90
N PRO A 113 -24.36 29.64 98.08
CA PRO A 113 -24.43 29.04 96.75
C PRO A 113 -23.26 29.52 95.89
N ARG A 114 -22.68 28.60 95.12
CA ARG A 114 -21.62 28.89 94.16
C ARG A 114 -22.12 28.69 92.74
N VAL A 115 -21.49 29.37 91.80
CA VAL A 115 -21.86 29.33 90.39
C VAL A 115 -20.70 28.74 89.60
N LEU A 116 -21.00 27.69 88.84
CA LEU A 116 -20.09 27.12 87.85
C LEU A 116 -20.41 27.79 86.52
N VAL A 117 -19.41 28.40 85.90
CA VAL A 117 -19.53 29.15 84.65
C VAL A 117 -18.65 28.46 83.63
N ALA A 118 -19.24 27.93 82.57
CA ALA A 118 -18.52 27.36 81.42
C ALA A 118 -18.53 28.36 80.26
N LEU A 119 -17.40 28.51 79.59
CA LEU A 119 -17.17 29.47 78.53
C LEU A 119 -16.62 28.78 77.28
N HIS A 120 -17.08 29.24 76.11
CA HIS A 120 -16.63 28.79 74.80
C HIS A 120 -16.31 30.00 73.90
N SER A 121 -15.16 29.98 73.23
CA SER A 121 -14.79 31.02 72.25
C SER A 121 -15.58 30.87 70.96
N ILE A 122 -16.28 31.94 70.55
CA ILE A 122 -17.07 31.97 69.30
C ILE A 122 -16.14 32.01 68.07
N GLU A 123 -15.00 32.71 68.16
CA GLU A 123 -14.04 32.81 67.06
C GLU A 123 -13.35 31.47 66.74
N GLU A 124 -12.98 30.70 67.77
CA GLU A 124 -12.41 29.37 67.59
C GLU A 124 -13.41 28.44 66.91
N GLN A 125 -14.68 28.47 67.32
CA GLN A 125 -15.76 27.69 66.70
C GLN A 125 -15.94 28.06 65.22
N TYR A 126 -15.99 29.35 64.87
CA TYR A 126 -16.09 29.77 63.46
C TYR A 126 -14.84 29.42 62.63
N SER A 127 -13.66 29.41 63.24
CA SER A 127 -12.43 28.98 62.55
C SER A 127 -12.45 27.48 62.25
N HIS A 128 -12.86 26.67 63.24
CA HIS A 128 -12.99 25.23 63.12
C HIS A 128 -14.06 24.84 62.11
N ASP A 129 -15.23 25.49 62.14
CA ASP A 129 -16.31 25.27 61.17
C ASP A 129 -15.90 25.61 59.75
N ARG A 130 -15.09 26.67 59.56
CA ARG A 130 -14.53 27.01 58.23
C ARG A 130 -13.53 25.96 57.76
N GLN A 131 -12.65 25.49 58.64
CA GLN A 131 -11.69 24.41 58.31
C GLN A 131 -12.42 23.10 57.99
N LEU A 132 -13.43 22.72 58.78
CA LEU A 132 -14.24 21.54 58.55
C LEU A 132 -15.00 21.62 57.22
N LYS A 133 -15.61 22.78 56.91
CA LYS A 133 -16.28 23.00 55.61
C LYS A 133 -15.31 22.88 54.43
N ARG A 134 -14.08 23.40 54.56
CA ARG A 134 -13.03 23.25 53.53
C ARG A 134 -12.63 21.79 53.36
N ALA A 135 -12.32 21.09 54.45
CA ALA A 135 -11.93 19.68 54.41
C ALA A 135 -13.04 18.78 53.83
N LEU A 136 -14.31 19.02 54.21
CA LEU A 136 -15.46 18.32 53.64
C LEU A 136 -15.64 18.60 52.13
N SER A 137 -15.38 19.83 51.69
CA SER A 137 -15.40 20.18 50.26
C SER A 137 -14.30 19.45 49.51
N GLU A 138 -13.07 19.44 50.02
CA GLU A 138 -11.93 18.73 49.43
C GLU A 138 -12.17 17.22 49.35
N LEU A 139 -12.70 16.61 50.43
CA LEU A 139 -13.06 15.20 50.46
C LEU A 139 -14.17 14.86 49.46
N ARG A 140 -15.18 15.71 49.31
CA ARG A 140 -16.24 15.51 48.30
C ARG A 140 -15.68 15.55 46.88
N VAL A 141 -14.78 16.49 46.59
CA VAL A 141 -14.12 16.56 45.27
C VAL A 141 -13.25 15.32 45.06
N ALA A 142 -12.45 14.91 46.04
CA ALA A 142 -11.61 13.70 45.94
C ALA A 142 -12.44 12.42 45.72
N ASN A 143 -13.55 12.27 46.44
CA ASN A 143 -14.46 11.13 46.29
C ASN A 143 -15.17 11.14 44.93
N LYS A 144 -15.65 12.31 44.48
CA LYS A 144 -16.21 12.48 43.12
C LYS A 144 -15.19 12.03 42.06
N ARG A 145 -13.93 12.47 42.17
CA ARG A 145 -12.85 12.10 41.25
C ARG A 145 -12.59 10.59 41.26
N LEU A 146 -12.43 9.99 42.44
CA LEU A 146 -12.19 8.55 42.59
C LEU A 146 -13.34 7.71 42.01
N SER A 147 -14.58 8.05 42.34
CA SER A 147 -15.77 7.38 41.79
C SER A 147 -15.86 7.56 40.27
N GLY A 148 -15.51 8.74 39.76
CA GLY A 148 -15.43 9.01 38.33
C GLY A 148 -14.39 8.14 37.62
N THR A 149 -13.17 8.07 38.15
CA THR A 149 -12.09 7.21 37.64
C THR A 149 -12.50 5.74 37.58
N LEU A 150 -13.07 5.21 38.66
CA LEU A 150 -13.55 3.82 38.68
C LEU A 150 -14.69 3.59 37.68
N SER A 151 -15.60 4.57 37.54
CA SER A 151 -16.67 4.49 36.56
C SER A 151 -16.14 4.46 35.13
N VAL A 152 -15.11 5.27 34.80
CA VAL A 152 -14.43 5.24 33.50
C VAL A 152 -13.90 3.83 33.26
N ILE A 153 -13.05 3.34 34.17
CA ILE A 153 -12.40 2.02 34.06
C ILE A 153 -13.45 0.90 33.89
N MET A 154 -14.51 0.89 34.71
CA MET A 154 -15.55 -0.14 34.65
C MET A 154 -16.39 -0.06 33.37
N SER A 155 -16.69 1.15 32.89
CA SER A 155 -17.50 1.35 31.67
C SER A 155 -16.77 0.95 30.39
N THR A 156 -15.44 0.92 30.42
CA THR A 156 -14.59 0.54 29.29
C THR A 156 -14.24 -0.95 29.25
N VAL A 157 -14.54 -1.71 30.31
CA VAL A 157 -14.28 -3.16 30.33
C VAL A 157 -15.23 -3.85 29.34
N GLY A 158 -14.65 -4.44 28.29
CA GLY A 158 -15.40 -5.21 27.27
C GLY A 158 -15.95 -4.38 26.11
N SER A 159 -15.48 -3.14 25.92
CA SER A 159 -15.76 -2.39 24.70
C SER A 159 -14.90 -2.92 23.54
N ASP A 160 -15.54 -3.34 22.44
CA ASP A 160 -14.85 -3.89 21.26
C ASP A 160 -14.65 -2.85 20.14
N GLU A 161 -15.26 -1.66 20.26
CA GLU A 161 -15.21 -0.60 19.25
C GLU A 161 -14.54 0.68 19.76
N LEU A 162 -13.49 1.12 19.07
CA LEU A 162 -12.68 2.27 19.49
C LEU A 162 -13.50 3.57 19.62
N PRO A 163 -14.41 3.92 18.69
CA PRO A 163 -15.19 5.16 18.82
C PRO A 163 -16.09 5.19 20.06
N SER A 164 -16.72 4.07 20.42
CA SER A 164 -17.62 4.01 21.57
C SER A 164 -16.86 4.03 22.91
N LEU A 165 -15.68 3.41 22.95
CA LEU A 165 -14.76 3.51 24.09
C LEU A 165 -14.33 4.97 24.30
N LEU A 166 -13.82 5.63 23.25
CA LEU A 166 -13.33 7.00 23.35
C LEU A 166 -14.45 7.99 23.72
N ASP A 167 -15.64 7.88 23.11
CA ASP A 167 -16.79 8.71 23.47
C ASP A 167 -17.16 8.54 24.95
N THR A 168 -17.21 7.30 25.45
CA THR A 168 -17.53 7.02 26.86
C THR A 168 -16.49 7.62 27.80
N VAL A 169 -15.20 7.39 27.53
CA VAL A 169 -14.10 7.88 28.39
C VAL A 169 -14.04 9.40 28.42
N LEU A 170 -14.04 10.05 27.25
CA LEU A 170 -13.84 11.49 27.15
C LEU A 170 -15.00 12.25 27.81
N ASN A 171 -16.24 11.83 27.58
CA ASN A 171 -17.40 12.47 28.22
C ASN A 171 -17.39 12.27 29.75
N GLN A 172 -17.02 11.08 30.22
CA GLN A 172 -16.95 10.79 31.65
C GLN A 172 -15.80 11.56 32.34
N LEU A 173 -14.66 11.75 31.64
CA LEU A 173 -13.56 12.60 32.07
C LEU A 173 -14.00 14.05 32.25
N VAL A 174 -14.74 14.60 31.27
CA VAL A 174 -15.26 15.97 31.34
C VAL A 174 -16.15 16.16 32.57
N GLY A 175 -17.07 15.23 32.83
CA GLY A 175 -17.93 15.29 34.02
C GLY A 175 -17.18 15.11 35.35
N THR A 176 -16.14 14.26 35.36
CA THR A 176 -15.33 13.98 36.55
C THR A 176 -14.49 15.18 36.96
N LEU A 177 -13.86 15.85 35.98
CA LEU A 177 -12.96 16.99 36.18
C LEU A 177 -13.65 18.36 36.08
N ASP A 178 -14.95 18.39 35.77
CA ASP A 178 -15.70 19.64 35.52
C ASP A 178 -15.01 20.47 34.42
N ALA A 179 -14.56 19.79 33.36
CA ALA A 179 -13.87 20.38 32.22
C ALA A 179 -14.87 20.99 31.24
N SER A 180 -14.37 21.84 30.32
CA SER A 180 -15.17 22.35 29.19
C SER A 180 -15.10 21.46 27.96
N GLY A 181 -14.21 20.48 27.95
CA GLY A 181 -14.05 19.51 26.87
C GLY A 181 -12.83 18.62 27.07
N ALA A 182 -12.83 17.47 26.40
CA ALA A 182 -11.68 16.60 26.27
C ALA A 182 -11.53 16.10 24.82
N ALA A 183 -10.29 15.92 24.38
CA ALA A 183 -9.94 15.40 23.06
C ALA A 183 -8.76 14.44 23.17
N ILE A 184 -8.69 13.44 22.30
CA ILE A 184 -7.54 12.53 22.23
C ILE A 184 -7.01 12.45 20.80
N TYR A 185 -5.70 12.61 20.69
CA TYR A 185 -4.95 12.51 19.46
C TYR A 185 -4.10 11.24 19.47
N PHE A 186 -4.15 10.41 18.44
CA PHE A 186 -3.27 9.25 18.32
C PHE A 186 -2.03 9.59 17.50
N SER A 187 -0.90 8.99 17.89
CA SER A 187 0.37 9.11 17.20
C SER A 187 0.38 8.20 15.98
N GLU A 188 0.59 8.77 14.80
CA GLU A 188 0.55 8.09 13.50
C GLU A 188 1.72 8.54 12.60
N SER A 189 1.89 7.93 11.42
CA SER A 189 2.97 8.29 10.51
C SER A 189 2.87 9.77 10.10
N GLY A 190 3.81 10.58 10.56
CA GLY A 190 3.90 12.01 10.24
C GLY A 190 3.24 12.96 11.24
N GLY A 191 2.46 12.49 12.22
CA GLY A 191 1.85 13.39 13.19
C GLY A 191 0.84 12.78 14.16
N PHE A 192 -0.08 13.62 14.61
CA PHE A 192 -1.11 13.33 15.61
C PHE A 192 -2.49 13.51 15.00
N LYS A 193 -3.30 12.45 14.99
CA LYS A 193 -4.65 12.46 14.42
C LYS A 193 -5.71 12.45 15.51
N LEU A 194 -6.71 13.33 15.39
CA LEU A 194 -7.82 13.38 16.31
C LEU A 194 -8.65 12.10 16.20
N ARG A 195 -8.74 11.32 17.28
CA ARG A 195 -9.47 10.05 17.32
C ARG A 195 -10.71 10.08 18.19
N GLY A 196 -10.84 11.07 19.07
CA GLY A 196 -12.04 11.25 19.88
C GLY A 196 -12.15 12.66 20.45
N VAL A 197 -13.39 13.11 20.60
CA VAL A 197 -13.76 14.40 21.20
C VAL A 197 -14.97 14.22 22.11
N SER A 198 -15.04 14.98 23.20
CA SER A 198 -16.22 15.01 24.07
C SER A 198 -17.35 15.83 23.43
N LYS A 199 -18.58 15.58 23.87
CA LYS A 199 -19.81 16.21 23.35
C LYS A 199 -19.80 17.74 23.43
N GLU A 200 -19.15 18.30 24.46
CA GLU A 200 -19.03 19.74 24.68
C GLU A 200 -18.18 20.45 23.61
N LEU A 201 -17.43 19.70 22.80
CA LEU A 201 -16.54 20.20 21.76
C LEU A 201 -17.08 20.06 20.34
N TYR A 202 -18.25 19.45 20.12
CA TYR A 202 -18.75 19.18 18.76
C TYR A 202 -18.92 20.45 17.90
N ASP A 203 -19.23 21.60 18.53
CA ASP A 203 -19.35 22.90 17.85
C ASP A 203 -18.06 23.74 17.90
N SER A 204 -16.95 23.16 18.38
CA SER A 204 -15.66 23.85 18.52
C SER A 204 -14.68 23.39 17.44
N TYR A 205 -13.87 24.30 16.92
CA TYR A 205 -12.81 23.95 15.98
C TYR A 205 -11.68 23.21 16.72
N LEU A 206 -11.29 22.05 16.19
CA LEU A 206 -10.11 21.29 16.56
C LEU A 206 -9.43 20.81 15.27
N PRO A 207 -8.09 20.83 15.19
CA PRO A 207 -7.37 20.23 14.06
C PRO A 207 -7.65 18.73 14.01
N GLU A 208 -8.02 18.22 12.84
CA GLU A 208 -8.16 16.76 12.64
C GLU A 208 -6.80 16.06 12.60
N PHE A 209 -5.76 16.76 12.13
CA PHE A 209 -4.38 16.27 12.08
C PHE A 209 -3.40 17.37 12.46
N LEU A 210 -2.36 17.02 13.23
CA LEU A 210 -1.28 17.90 13.66
C LEU A 210 0.06 17.25 13.31
N PRO A 211 0.85 17.81 12.37
CA PRO A 211 2.13 17.22 11.99
C PRO A 211 3.11 17.24 13.17
N TYR A 212 4.03 16.28 13.21
CA TYR A 212 5.13 16.32 14.19
C TYR A 212 5.92 17.62 14.05
N GLY A 213 6.22 18.26 15.18
CA GLY A 213 6.84 19.59 15.19
C GLY A 213 5.82 20.73 15.37
N ALA A 214 4.52 20.44 15.30
CA ALA A 214 3.45 21.42 15.43
C ALA A 214 2.52 21.16 16.63
N GLY A 215 1.85 22.22 17.08
CA GLY A 215 0.83 22.13 18.12
C GLY A 215 1.35 21.81 19.52
N ILE A 216 0.40 21.74 20.46
CA ILE A 216 0.65 21.36 21.86
C ILE A 216 1.07 19.87 21.99
N PRO A 217 0.48 18.91 21.24
CA PRO A 217 0.85 17.49 21.35
C PRO A 217 2.35 17.22 21.15
N THR A 218 3.00 17.89 20.19
CA THR A 218 4.44 17.76 19.97
C THR A 218 5.26 18.19 21.20
N TYR A 219 4.86 19.28 21.85
CA TYR A 219 5.57 19.77 23.04
C TYR A 219 5.44 18.78 24.20
N VAL A 220 4.22 18.31 24.47
CA VAL A 220 3.95 17.34 25.53
C VAL A 220 4.69 16.03 25.31
N LEU A 221 4.79 15.59 24.06
CA LEU A 221 5.59 14.44 23.69
C LEU A 221 7.08 14.61 24.04
N ARG A 222 7.66 15.75 23.65
CA ARG A 222 9.06 16.09 23.92
C ARG A 222 9.36 16.16 25.41
N GLU A 223 8.45 16.72 26.20
CA GLU A 223 8.57 16.77 27.65
C GLU A 223 8.36 15.39 28.30
N SER A 224 7.68 14.46 27.60
CA SER A 224 7.41 13.09 28.05
C SER A 224 6.75 13.02 29.43
N ARG A 225 5.87 13.99 29.73
CA ARG A 225 5.12 14.09 30.99
C ARG A 225 3.81 14.86 30.79
N ALA A 226 2.90 14.73 31.75
CA ALA A 226 1.74 15.61 31.82
C ALA A 226 2.16 17.08 32.01
N CYS A 227 1.53 17.96 31.26
CA CYS A 227 1.81 19.39 31.21
C CYS A 227 0.54 20.19 31.52
N ARG A 228 0.64 21.10 32.50
CA ARG A 228 -0.42 22.05 32.80
C ARG A 228 -0.17 23.33 32.03
N LEU A 229 -1.09 23.68 31.13
CA LEU A 229 -0.88 24.74 30.15
C LEU A 229 -1.86 25.89 30.35
N SER A 230 -1.38 27.11 30.13
CA SER A 230 -2.21 28.31 30.00
C SER A 230 -2.07 28.87 28.61
N ILE A 231 -3.19 29.17 27.96
CA ILE A 231 -3.24 29.51 26.54
C ILE A 231 -3.73 30.96 26.38
N GLN A 232 -2.95 31.74 25.63
CA GLN A 232 -3.22 33.14 25.35
C GLN A 232 -3.35 33.37 23.84
N GLN A 233 -4.44 34.04 23.46
CA GLN A 233 -4.65 34.53 22.10
C GLN A 233 -4.17 35.97 22.05
N ASP A 234 -3.25 36.29 21.13
CA ASP A 234 -2.90 37.68 20.90
C ASP A 234 -3.97 38.33 20.01
N LEU A 235 -4.72 39.29 20.56
CA LEU A 235 -5.82 39.98 19.90
C LEU A 235 -5.40 41.35 19.34
N LYS A 236 -4.12 41.75 19.44
CA LYS A 236 -3.64 43.05 18.96
C LYS A 236 -2.87 42.89 17.66
N GLY A 237 -3.50 43.37 16.58
CA GLY A 237 -3.15 43.05 15.20
C GLY A 237 -1.76 43.50 14.74
N ASP A 238 -1.05 42.55 14.14
CA ASP A 238 -0.40 42.72 12.84
C ASP A 238 -0.32 41.34 12.15
N LYS A 239 -0.03 41.31 10.84
CA LYS A 239 -0.15 40.16 9.94
C LYS A 239 0.50 38.87 10.46
N ALA A 240 -0.27 37.77 10.38
CA ALA A 240 -0.06 36.44 10.96
C ALA A 240 -0.31 36.37 12.48
N ALA A 241 -1.60 36.42 12.87
CA ALA A 241 -2.01 36.15 14.24
C ALA A 241 -1.40 34.82 14.72
N SER A 242 -0.61 34.85 15.78
CA SER A 242 -0.02 33.68 16.45
C SER A 242 -0.50 33.64 17.89
N GLY A 243 -0.98 32.49 18.34
CA GLY A 243 -1.26 32.25 19.75
C GLY A 243 0.03 31.94 20.53
N MET A 244 -0.04 31.89 21.85
CA MET A 244 1.01 31.29 22.67
C MET A 244 0.40 30.40 23.76
N PHE A 245 1.16 29.39 24.18
CA PHE A 245 0.89 28.69 25.42
C PHE A 245 2.08 28.81 26.38
N MET A 246 1.77 28.73 27.66
CA MET A 246 2.74 28.73 28.75
C MET A 246 2.59 27.44 29.55
N ASP A 247 3.68 26.72 29.70
CA ASP A 247 3.78 25.60 30.64
C ASP A 247 3.85 26.17 32.06
N LEU A 248 2.87 25.83 32.90
CA LEU A 248 2.77 26.32 34.27
C LEU A 248 3.79 25.67 35.21
N ASP A 249 4.28 24.47 34.86
CA ASP A 249 5.25 23.71 35.64
C ASP A 249 6.67 24.20 35.35
N ASN A 250 7.03 24.31 34.06
CA ASN A 250 8.36 24.74 33.61
C ASN A 250 8.49 26.27 33.43
N ARG A 251 7.37 27.00 33.46
CA ARG A 251 7.30 28.47 33.20
C ARG A 251 7.89 28.88 31.84
N SER A 252 7.89 27.98 30.86
CA SER A 252 8.32 28.24 29.48
C SER A 252 7.15 28.68 28.60
N LYS A 253 7.42 29.56 27.62
CA LYS A 253 6.43 30.05 26.65
C LYS A 253 6.76 29.58 25.25
N HIS A 254 5.75 29.19 24.50
CA HIS A 254 5.88 28.64 23.15
C HIS A 254 4.83 29.26 22.22
N LEU A 255 5.23 29.53 20.98
CA LEU A 255 4.35 30.09 19.96
C LEU A 255 3.50 28.99 19.32
N LEU A 256 2.25 29.32 19.00
CA LEU A 256 1.30 28.47 18.30
C LEU A 256 0.80 29.17 17.04
N ARG A 257 0.68 28.41 15.95
CA ARG A 257 -0.08 28.85 14.78
C ARG A 257 -1.56 28.87 15.14
N MET A 258 -2.31 29.84 14.62
CA MET A 258 -3.75 29.95 14.91
C MET A 258 -4.54 28.72 14.48
N GLN A 259 -4.13 28.06 13.39
CA GLN A 259 -4.76 26.82 12.92
C GLN A 259 -4.49 25.62 13.85
N ASP A 260 -3.42 25.64 14.65
CA ASP A 260 -3.05 24.56 15.58
C ASP A 260 -3.57 24.86 17.02
N MET A 261 -4.41 25.89 17.17
CA MET A 261 -4.80 26.42 18.48
C MET A 261 -6.02 25.70 19.05
N PRO A 262 -5.95 25.16 20.28
CA PRO A 262 -7.11 24.52 20.90
C PRO A 262 -8.12 25.57 21.40
N PRO A 263 -9.39 25.17 21.65
CA PRO A 263 -10.47 26.07 22.07
C PRO A 263 -10.40 26.49 23.55
N TYR A 264 -9.29 26.26 24.24
CA TYR A 264 -9.15 26.42 25.69
C TYR A 264 -8.35 27.66 26.10
N ARG A 265 -8.56 28.12 27.35
CA ARG A 265 -7.72 29.12 28.03
C ARG A 265 -6.75 28.47 29.01
N SER A 266 -7.06 27.27 29.47
CA SER A 266 -6.25 26.47 30.37
C SER A 266 -6.50 25.00 30.10
N GLU A 267 -5.47 24.16 30.21
CA GLU A 267 -5.55 22.76 29.79
C GLU A 267 -4.58 21.89 30.59
N ILE A 268 -4.93 20.62 30.77
CA ILE A 268 -3.98 19.55 31.11
C ILE A 268 -3.84 18.68 29.88
N CYS A 269 -2.61 18.55 29.41
CA CYS A 269 -2.27 17.75 28.25
C CYS A 269 -1.24 16.70 28.66
N LEU A 270 -1.49 15.42 28.38
CA LEU A 270 -0.63 14.32 28.80
C LEU A 270 -0.41 13.28 27.70
N PRO A 271 0.81 12.72 27.61
CA PRO A 271 1.09 11.66 26.66
C PRO A 271 0.49 10.34 27.12
N VAL A 272 0.01 9.53 26.17
CA VAL A 272 -0.48 8.17 26.40
C VAL A 272 0.58 7.21 25.86
N PHE A 273 1.17 6.42 26.75
CA PHE A 273 2.22 5.45 26.42
C PHE A 273 1.76 4.02 26.66
N TYR A 274 2.33 3.08 25.91
CA TYR A 274 2.33 1.66 26.25
C TYR A 274 3.74 1.10 26.15
N GLY A 275 4.33 0.72 27.29
CA GLY A 275 5.76 0.40 27.35
C GLY A 275 6.60 1.61 26.93
N THR A 276 7.38 1.46 25.86
CA THR A 276 8.17 2.54 25.25
C THR A 276 7.50 3.19 24.04
N GLN A 277 6.34 2.68 23.62
CA GLN A 277 5.62 3.16 22.44
C GLN A 277 4.66 4.28 22.81
N ILE A 278 4.68 5.35 22.02
CA ILE A 278 3.73 6.45 22.13
C ILE A 278 2.45 6.04 21.40
N LEU A 279 1.32 6.11 22.09
CA LEU A 279 0.02 5.90 21.49
C LEU A 279 -0.64 7.22 21.07
N GLY A 280 -0.36 8.31 21.79
CA GLY A 280 -1.03 9.58 21.53
C GLY A 280 -0.90 10.61 22.65
N VAL A 281 -1.77 11.60 22.61
CA VAL A 281 -1.86 12.69 23.58
C VAL A 281 -3.33 12.92 23.95
N LEU A 282 -3.63 13.00 25.23
CA LEU A 282 -4.94 13.34 25.78
C LEU A 282 -4.94 14.80 26.24
N GLU A 283 -5.92 15.55 25.75
CA GLU A 283 -6.14 16.97 26.02
C GLU A 283 -7.43 17.14 26.84
N VAL A 284 -7.35 17.81 27.99
CA VAL A 284 -8.53 18.14 28.81
C VAL A 284 -8.47 19.61 29.20
N GLY A 285 -9.46 20.38 28.77
CA GLY A 285 -9.38 21.83 28.79
C GLY A 285 -10.58 22.58 29.34
N TRP A 286 -10.32 23.83 29.75
CA TRP A 286 -11.29 24.77 30.29
C TRP A 286 -11.34 26.02 29.41
N LYS A 287 -12.54 26.44 29.01
CA LYS A 287 -12.77 27.68 28.23
C LYS A 287 -12.54 28.94 29.07
N ARG A 288 -12.56 28.81 30.41
CA ARG A 288 -12.28 29.89 31.36
C ARG A 288 -10.85 29.77 31.89
N PRO A 289 -10.15 30.89 32.18
CA PRO A 289 -8.85 30.84 32.82
C PRO A 289 -8.95 30.21 34.21
N GLN A 290 -8.31 29.06 34.41
CA GLN A 290 -8.28 28.34 35.68
C GLN A 290 -6.90 27.70 35.85
N ALA A 291 -6.38 27.68 37.08
CA ALA A 291 -5.14 26.95 37.37
C ALA A 291 -5.46 25.46 37.56
N PRO A 292 -5.02 24.55 36.67
CA PRO A 292 -5.29 23.12 36.83
C PRO A 292 -4.57 22.59 38.07
N LEU A 293 -5.27 21.78 38.88
CA LEU A 293 -4.73 21.27 40.14
C LEU A 293 -3.78 20.10 39.86
N ALA A 294 -2.71 19.98 40.65
CA ALA A 294 -1.79 18.84 40.53
C ALA A 294 -2.49 17.48 40.74
N TYR A 295 -3.55 17.43 41.54
CA TYR A 295 -4.34 16.21 41.73
C TYR A 295 -5.10 15.77 40.47
N ASP A 296 -5.54 16.71 39.62
CA ASP A 296 -6.26 16.38 38.38
C ASP A 296 -5.35 15.65 37.38
N VAL A 297 -4.04 15.96 37.42
CA VAL A 297 -3.01 15.26 36.64
C VAL A 297 -2.94 13.79 37.04
N ASN A 298 -2.86 13.48 38.34
CA ASN A 298 -2.77 12.09 38.82
C ASN A 298 -3.98 11.25 38.41
N VAL A 299 -5.18 11.85 38.40
CA VAL A 299 -6.41 11.18 37.96
C VAL A 299 -6.32 10.81 36.47
N LEU A 300 -5.83 11.75 35.66
CA LEU A 300 -5.67 11.55 34.22
C LEU A 300 -4.59 10.52 33.90
N GLU A 301 -3.47 10.53 34.61
CA GLU A 301 -2.39 9.54 34.45
C GLU A 301 -2.89 8.11 34.68
N VAL A 302 -3.63 7.86 35.78
CA VAL A 302 -4.20 6.53 36.07
C VAL A 302 -5.17 6.08 34.97
N ILE A 303 -5.98 7.00 34.45
CA ILE A 303 -6.94 6.69 33.38
C ILE A 303 -6.18 6.40 32.07
N CYS A 304 -5.15 7.17 31.75
CA CYS A 304 -4.32 6.97 30.56
C CYS A 304 -3.54 5.65 30.62
N ASP A 305 -3.01 5.27 31.77
CA ASP A 305 -2.34 3.97 31.96
C ASP A 305 -3.31 2.82 31.66
N TYR A 306 -4.53 2.88 32.19
CA TYR A 306 -5.55 1.88 31.89
C TYR A 306 -5.98 1.89 30.41
N LEU A 307 -6.21 3.09 29.87
CA LEU A 307 -6.60 3.30 28.48
C LEU A 307 -5.55 2.72 27.53
N SER A 308 -4.26 2.88 27.83
CA SER A 308 -3.16 2.42 27.00
C SER A 308 -3.26 0.93 26.67
N ILE A 309 -3.60 0.10 27.66
CA ILE A 309 -3.73 -1.35 27.51
C ILE A 309 -4.87 -1.69 26.55
N GLN A 310 -6.02 -1.03 26.69
CA GLN A 310 -7.18 -1.23 25.83
C GLN A 310 -6.91 -0.74 24.40
N LEU A 311 -6.27 0.43 24.27
CA LEU A 311 -5.94 1.02 22.98
C LEU A 311 -4.97 0.17 22.17
N VAL A 312 -3.97 -0.46 22.77
CA VAL A 312 -3.05 -1.35 22.05
C VAL A 312 -3.78 -2.57 21.48
N GLY A 313 -4.65 -3.20 22.27
CA GLY A 313 -5.47 -4.32 21.79
C GLY A 313 -6.35 -3.92 20.60
N MET A 314 -6.98 -2.75 20.68
CA MET A 314 -7.82 -2.22 19.60
C MET A 314 -7.01 -1.80 18.37
N ALA A 315 -5.90 -1.10 18.54
CA ALA A 315 -5.02 -0.67 17.46
C ALA A 315 -4.46 -1.87 16.68
N SER A 316 -4.06 -2.93 17.40
CA SER A 316 -3.63 -4.19 16.77
C SER A 316 -4.75 -4.85 15.97
N SER A 317 -5.98 -4.85 16.50
CA SER A 317 -7.16 -5.39 15.80
C SER A 317 -7.52 -4.59 14.55
N LEU A 318 -7.49 -3.25 14.64
CA LEU A 318 -7.72 -2.35 13.51
C LEU A 318 -6.67 -2.51 12.42
N ARG A 319 -5.38 -2.58 12.79
CA ARG A 319 -4.28 -2.83 11.84
C ARG A 319 -4.43 -4.17 11.13
N SER A 320 -4.79 -5.23 11.86
CA SER A 320 -5.05 -6.55 11.27
C SER A 320 -6.23 -6.51 10.28
N ARG A 321 -7.33 -5.82 10.65
CA ARG A 321 -8.49 -5.64 9.75
C ARG A 321 -8.12 -4.87 8.48
N ARG A 322 -7.36 -3.77 8.61
CA ARG A 322 -6.88 -2.98 7.46
C ARG A 322 -5.96 -3.80 6.55
N THR A 323 -5.07 -4.59 7.13
CA THR A 323 -4.18 -5.51 6.37
C THR A 323 -5.00 -6.52 5.55
N ALA A 324 -6.04 -7.12 6.16
CA ALA A 324 -6.92 -8.06 5.46
C ALA A 324 -7.79 -7.39 4.37
N GLU A 325 -8.14 -6.12 4.54
CA GLU A 325 -8.84 -5.33 3.53
C GLU A 325 -7.95 -5.05 2.32
N LEU A 326 -6.73 -4.55 2.54
CA LEU A 326 -5.74 -4.30 1.48
C LEU A 326 -5.36 -5.58 0.74
N GLY A 327 -5.16 -6.69 1.46
CA GLY A 327 -4.90 -8.00 0.85
C GLY A 327 -6.04 -8.51 -0.03
N ARG A 328 -7.30 -8.20 0.29
CA ARG A 328 -8.44 -8.52 -0.59
C ARG A 328 -8.46 -7.65 -1.83
N SER A 329 -8.18 -6.35 -1.69
CA SER A 329 -8.08 -5.43 -2.82
C SER A 329 -6.96 -5.83 -3.79
N LEU A 330 -5.80 -6.28 -3.28
CA LEU A 330 -4.72 -6.81 -4.12
C LEU A 330 -5.18 -7.97 -5.00
N ASN A 331 -5.95 -8.91 -4.45
CA ASN A 331 -6.46 -10.03 -5.23
C ASN A 331 -7.44 -9.57 -6.32
N VAL A 332 -8.32 -8.61 -6.01
CA VAL A 332 -9.24 -8.02 -7.01
C VAL A 332 -8.44 -7.34 -8.12
N LEU A 333 -7.46 -6.50 -7.76
CA LEU A 333 -6.60 -5.81 -8.72
C LEU A 333 -5.82 -6.79 -9.59
N ARG A 334 -5.32 -7.89 -9.02
CA ARG A 334 -4.65 -8.94 -9.77
C ARG A 334 -5.59 -9.56 -10.81
N ASP A 335 -6.81 -9.89 -10.43
CA ASP A 335 -7.81 -10.45 -11.35
C ASP A 335 -8.18 -9.46 -12.47
N GLU A 336 -8.32 -8.16 -12.15
CA GLU A 336 -8.58 -7.10 -13.12
C GLU A 336 -7.41 -6.91 -14.10
N LEU A 337 -6.18 -6.90 -13.59
CA LEU A 337 -4.95 -6.83 -14.40
C LEU A 337 -4.84 -8.02 -15.36
N PHE A 338 -5.21 -9.23 -14.91
CA PHE A 338 -5.28 -10.41 -15.78
C PHE A 338 -6.42 -10.32 -16.81
N THR A 339 -7.56 -9.76 -16.44
CA THR A 339 -8.75 -9.69 -17.30
C THR A 339 -8.55 -8.69 -18.44
N PHE A 340 -7.92 -7.55 -18.15
CA PHE A 340 -7.70 -6.46 -19.12
C PHE A 340 -6.28 -6.44 -19.71
N LEU A 341 -5.60 -7.58 -19.76
CA LEU A 341 -4.28 -7.73 -20.36
C LEU A 341 -4.15 -7.10 -21.76
N ASP A 342 -5.20 -7.23 -22.59
CA ASP A 342 -5.21 -6.74 -23.97
C ASP A 342 -5.75 -5.30 -24.12
N ASP A 343 -6.34 -4.71 -23.07
CA ASP A 343 -6.90 -3.35 -23.07
C ASP A 343 -6.30 -2.53 -21.93
N SER A 344 -5.17 -1.90 -22.23
CA SER A 344 -4.41 -1.11 -21.25
C SER A 344 -5.17 0.10 -20.72
N ALA A 345 -6.11 0.67 -21.49
CA ALA A 345 -6.92 1.80 -21.03
C ALA A 345 -7.97 1.34 -20.00
N ALA A 346 -8.65 0.22 -20.27
CA ALA A 346 -9.59 -0.39 -19.33
C ALA A 346 -8.88 -0.86 -18.05
N ALA A 347 -7.71 -1.49 -18.17
CA ALA A 347 -6.89 -1.89 -17.03
C ALA A 347 -6.51 -0.70 -16.15
N THR A 348 -6.01 0.39 -16.76
CA THR A 348 -5.63 1.61 -16.02
C THR A 348 -6.84 2.22 -15.29
N GLN A 349 -8.02 2.21 -15.91
CA GLN A 349 -9.24 2.74 -15.29
C GLN A 349 -9.72 1.87 -14.12
N ALA A 350 -9.74 0.55 -14.27
CA ALA A 350 -10.13 -0.37 -13.20
C ALA A 350 -9.18 -0.28 -12.01
N VAL A 351 -7.87 -0.31 -12.27
CA VAL A 351 -6.82 -0.22 -11.24
C VAL A 351 -6.86 1.13 -10.53
N SER A 352 -6.89 2.24 -11.27
CA SER A 352 -6.95 3.57 -10.65
C SER A 352 -8.22 3.78 -9.83
N SER A 353 -9.38 3.28 -10.30
CA SER A 353 -10.64 3.37 -9.55
C SER A 353 -10.57 2.61 -8.22
N GLU A 354 -10.07 1.37 -8.23
CA GLU A 354 -9.97 0.56 -7.03
C GLU A 354 -8.94 1.13 -6.03
N ILE A 355 -7.77 1.60 -6.50
CA ILE A 355 -6.78 2.28 -5.65
C ILE A 355 -7.38 3.54 -5.03
N CYS A 356 -8.03 4.39 -5.81
CA CYS A 356 -8.67 5.62 -5.32
C CYS A 356 -9.74 5.32 -4.27
N ASN A 357 -10.53 4.26 -4.46
CA ASN A 357 -11.53 3.83 -3.49
C ASN A 357 -10.88 3.31 -2.19
N MET A 358 -9.84 2.49 -2.31
CA MET A 358 -9.18 1.84 -1.18
C MET A 358 -8.35 2.81 -0.33
N LEU A 359 -7.65 3.74 -0.99
CA LEU A 359 -6.74 4.70 -0.36
C LEU A 359 -7.36 6.10 -0.21
N ASN A 360 -8.57 6.34 -0.70
CA ASN A 360 -9.24 7.64 -0.68
C ASN A 360 -8.33 8.76 -1.21
N CYS A 361 -7.72 8.53 -2.36
CA CYS A 361 -6.77 9.44 -3.01
C CYS A 361 -7.24 9.84 -4.41
N HIS A 362 -6.61 10.87 -4.97
CA HIS A 362 -6.79 11.33 -6.35
C HIS A 362 -5.73 10.72 -7.24
N PHE A 363 -6.14 10.01 -8.30
CA PHE A 363 -5.24 9.55 -9.36
C PHE A 363 -5.01 10.66 -10.38
N CYS A 364 -3.78 11.14 -10.46
CA CYS A 364 -3.39 12.26 -11.30
C CYS A 364 -2.34 11.77 -12.31
N PRO A 365 -2.73 11.44 -13.55
CA PRO A 365 -1.78 10.99 -14.55
C PRO A 365 -0.76 12.07 -14.89
N VAL A 366 0.49 11.65 -15.14
CA VAL A 366 1.60 12.52 -15.54
C VAL A 366 1.95 12.21 -16.99
N GLU A 367 1.66 13.16 -17.88
CA GLU A 367 1.83 13.01 -19.32
C GLU A 367 2.84 14.03 -19.84
N TYR A 368 3.64 13.65 -20.85
CA TYR A 368 4.51 14.60 -21.54
C TYR A 368 3.71 15.38 -22.58
N ASP A 369 3.68 16.71 -22.47
CA ASP A 369 3.05 17.58 -23.45
C ASP A 369 4.09 18.15 -24.42
N ALA A 370 4.09 17.62 -25.66
CA ALA A 370 5.02 18.05 -26.70
C ALA A 370 4.87 19.52 -27.11
N SER A 371 3.73 20.16 -26.83
CA SER A 371 3.52 21.58 -27.15
C SER A 371 4.14 22.53 -26.11
N LEU A 372 4.23 22.07 -24.85
CA LEU A 372 4.78 22.81 -23.74
C LEU A 372 6.22 22.39 -23.39
N ASP A 373 6.77 21.40 -24.10
CA ASP A 373 8.07 20.77 -23.82
C ASP A 373 8.26 20.45 -22.32
N SER A 374 7.19 19.97 -21.69
CA SER A 374 7.16 19.73 -20.25
C SER A 374 6.16 18.63 -19.89
N TYR A 375 6.39 18.02 -18.73
CA TYR A 375 5.43 17.09 -18.16
C TYR A 375 4.28 17.84 -17.52
N VAL A 376 3.08 17.29 -17.62
CA VAL A 376 1.85 17.90 -17.15
C VAL A 376 1.09 16.89 -16.31
N ILE A 377 0.65 17.32 -15.14
CA ILE A 377 -0.30 16.59 -14.30
C ILE A 377 -1.71 16.89 -14.81
N ASP A 378 -2.51 15.87 -15.08
CA ASP A 378 -3.95 16.03 -15.28
C ASP A 378 -4.69 15.79 -13.95
N PHE A 379 -5.13 16.87 -13.30
CA PHE A 379 -5.92 16.78 -12.08
C PHE A 379 -7.42 16.75 -12.43
N GLU A 380 -8.10 15.68 -11.99
CA GLU A 380 -9.54 15.44 -12.18
C GLU A 380 -10.04 15.53 -13.65
N GLY A 381 -9.16 15.23 -14.62
CA GLY A 381 -9.55 15.10 -16.04
C GLY A 381 -9.83 16.43 -16.73
N GLY A 382 -9.17 17.52 -16.31
CA GLY A 382 -9.35 18.83 -16.93
C GLY A 382 -8.41 19.93 -16.46
N SER A 383 -7.87 19.86 -15.23
CA SER A 383 -6.91 20.86 -14.73
C SER A 383 -5.48 20.41 -15.01
N ARG A 384 -4.97 20.82 -16.18
CA ARG A 384 -3.61 20.51 -16.63
C ARG A 384 -2.59 21.48 -16.04
N VAL A 385 -1.70 20.97 -15.18
CA VAL A 385 -0.66 21.76 -14.49
C VAL A 385 0.73 21.26 -14.91
N ALA A 386 1.54 22.16 -15.50
CA ALA A 386 2.90 21.82 -15.92
C ALA A 386 3.83 21.63 -14.72
N LEU A 387 4.57 20.53 -14.70
CA LEU A 387 5.60 20.22 -13.71
C LEU A 387 6.81 21.16 -13.87
N PRO A 388 7.50 21.49 -12.77
CA PRO A 388 8.59 22.46 -12.76
C PRO A 388 9.90 21.95 -13.40
N ASP A 389 10.11 20.64 -13.48
CA ASP A 389 11.26 20.00 -14.12
C ASP A 389 10.88 18.55 -14.50
N ASP A 390 11.85 17.80 -15.02
CA ASP A 390 11.70 16.39 -15.36
C ASP A 390 11.40 15.52 -14.11
N PRO A 391 10.42 14.60 -14.16
CA PRO A 391 10.06 13.71 -13.06
C PRO A 391 11.24 12.92 -12.48
N GLU A 392 12.23 12.55 -13.29
CA GLU A 392 13.42 11.83 -12.83
C GLU A 392 14.24 12.68 -11.86
N LYS A 393 14.35 13.98 -12.12
CA LYS A 393 15.02 14.91 -11.20
C LYS A 393 14.16 15.21 -9.98
N LEU A 394 12.85 15.32 -10.15
CA LEU A 394 11.93 15.73 -9.09
C LEU A 394 11.73 14.65 -8.02
N PHE A 395 11.64 13.38 -8.44
CA PHE A 395 11.28 12.27 -7.55
C PHE A 395 12.43 11.31 -7.25
N PHE A 396 13.40 11.14 -8.16
CA PHE A 396 14.44 10.09 -8.03
C PHE A 396 15.88 10.61 -7.98
N SER A 397 16.11 11.92 -8.00
CA SER A 397 17.47 12.46 -7.88
C SER A 397 17.99 12.33 -6.46
N THR A 398 19.21 11.80 -6.31
CA THR A 398 19.97 11.81 -5.05
C THR A 398 20.34 13.21 -4.55
N THR A 399 20.26 14.21 -5.44
CA THR A 399 20.47 15.63 -5.12
C THR A 399 19.17 16.40 -4.89
N ALA A 400 18.02 15.86 -5.31
CA ALA A 400 16.72 16.45 -5.02
C ALA A 400 16.22 16.01 -3.62
N PRO A 401 15.63 16.90 -2.82
CA PRO A 401 15.34 16.62 -1.41
C PRO A 401 14.21 15.63 -1.15
N ALA A 402 13.38 15.28 -2.16
CA ALA A 402 12.30 14.31 -2.01
C ALA A 402 12.82 12.89 -1.71
N ALA A 403 14.03 12.55 -2.16
CA ALA A 403 14.69 11.28 -1.89
C ALA A 403 15.40 11.22 -0.52
N ARG A 404 15.40 12.31 0.29
CA ARG A 404 16.25 12.40 1.50
C ARG A 404 15.58 12.00 2.82
N LEU A 405 14.32 11.60 2.84
CA LEU A 405 13.63 11.21 4.08
C LEU A 405 13.23 9.73 4.05
N GLY A 406 14.26 8.88 4.11
CA GLY A 406 14.14 7.45 4.34
C GLY A 406 15.30 6.99 5.22
N ALA A 407 15.25 7.31 6.50
CA ALA A 407 16.01 6.66 7.59
C ALA A 407 15.65 7.32 8.94
N GLY A 408 14.51 6.94 9.50
CA GLY A 408 14.36 6.99 10.96
C GLY A 408 15.11 5.79 11.55
N PRO A 409 15.89 5.96 12.65
CA PRO A 409 16.64 4.86 13.23
C PRO A 409 15.70 3.89 13.96
N ASP A 410 16.01 2.60 13.83
CA ASP A 410 15.55 1.46 14.63
C ASP A 410 14.14 0.90 14.36
N GLY A 411 14.11 -0.10 13.48
CA GLY A 411 13.48 -1.40 13.77
C GLY A 411 12.05 -1.59 13.27
N PHE A 412 11.89 -2.10 12.05
CA PHE A 412 10.99 -3.19 11.64
C PHE A 412 11.00 -3.28 10.09
N GLU A 413 12.10 -3.75 9.50
CA GLU A 413 12.14 -4.14 8.08
C GLU A 413 11.69 -5.59 7.93
N ALA A 414 10.39 -5.79 7.97
CA ALA A 414 9.74 -6.96 7.38
C ALA A 414 8.42 -6.45 6.82
N SER A 415 8.29 -6.44 5.49
CA SER A 415 7.03 -6.07 4.83
C SER A 415 5.87 -6.82 5.47
N VAL A 416 4.85 -6.07 5.85
CA VAL A 416 3.72 -6.57 6.64
C VAL A 416 2.82 -7.48 5.79
N LEU A 417 2.89 -7.30 4.46
CA LEU A 417 2.13 -8.05 3.45
C LEU A 417 2.97 -9.14 2.74
N GLY A 418 4.26 -9.30 3.09
CA GLY A 418 5.17 -10.33 2.54
C GLY A 418 6.47 -9.75 1.97
N GLY A 419 7.59 -10.47 2.04
CA GLY A 419 8.97 -9.95 1.96
C GLY A 419 9.49 -9.24 0.70
N THR A 420 8.65 -8.63 -0.14
CA THR A 420 9.03 -7.82 -1.29
C THR A 420 9.24 -6.36 -0.86
N SER A 421 10.36 -5.77 -1.24
CA SER A 421 10.68 -4.36 -1.02
C SER A 421 10.61 -3.55 -2.31
N ALA A 422 10.53 -2.22 -2.21
CA ALA A 422 10.56 -1.35 -3.39
C ALA A 422 11.88 -1.44 -4.18
N GLU A 423 12.97 -1.90 -3.55
CA GLU A 423 14.27 -2.12 -4.20
C GLU A 423 14.30 -3.39 -5.07
N ASP A 424 13.37 -4.33 -4.86
CA ASP A 424 13.26 -5.56 -5.62
C ASP A 424 12.52 -5.38 -6.96
N LEU A 425 11.88 -4.23 -7.18
CA LEU A 425 11.18 -3.88 -8.41
C LEU A 425 12.18 -3.55 -9.52
N LYS A 426 12.02 -4.16 -10.70
CA LYS A 426 12.96 -3.98 -11.83
C LYS A 426 12.57 -2.85 -12.77
N HIS A 427 11.28 -2.60 -12.92
CA HIS A 427 10.69 -1.75 -13.94
C HIS A 427 9.86 -0.62 -13.33
N VAL A 428 9.05 -0.94 -12.33
CA VAL A 428 8.19 0.01 -11.63
C VAL A 428 8.97 0.68 -10.51
N ARG A 429 8.86 2.02 -10.42
CA ARG A 429 9.45 2.83 -9.35
C ARG A 429 8.36 3.55 -8.57
N ILE A 430 8.46 3.54 -7.25
CA ILE A 430 7.49 4.17 -6.35
C ILE A 430 8.22 5.06 -5.34
N THR A 431 7.74 6.28 -5.11
CA THR A 431 8.34 7.19 -4.12
C THR A 431 7.29 8.07 -3.44
N ARG A 432 7.39 8.24 -2.11
CA ARG A 432 6.50 9.08 -1.31
C ARG A 432 6.67 10.56 -1.67
N VAL A 433 5.56 11.29 -1.59
CA VAL A 433 5.51 12.75 -1.70
C VAL A 433 4.92 13.27 -0.39
N ASP A 434 5.65 14.17 0.27
CA ASP A 434 5.23 14.78 1.54
C ASP A 434 5.33 16.31 1.44
N GLU A 435 4.54 17.03 2.25
CA GLU A 435 4.53 18.50 2.28
C GLU A 435 5.92 19.09 2.59
N SER A 436 6.71 18.42 3.43
CA SER A 436 8.09 18.81 3.76
C SER A 436 9.06 18.72 2.58
N MET A 437 8.69 17.99 1.52
CA MET A 437 9.47 17.92 0.29
C MET A 437 9.19 19.11 -0.61
N PRO A 438 10.17 19.58 -1.42
CA PRO A 438 9.96 20.68 -2.35
C PRO A 438 8.80 20.46 -3.32
N MET A 439 8.57 19.21 -3.73
CA MET A 439 7.42 18.86 -4.57
C MET A 439 6.08 19.00 -3.83
N GLY A 440 5.98 18.60 -2.56
CA GLY A 440 4.79 18.84 -1.76
C GLY A 440 4.52 20.34 -1.58
N GLY A 441 5.55 21.12 -1.25
CA GLY A 441 5.45 22.58 -1.18
C GLY A 441 5.03 23.23 -2.50
N TRP A 442 5.53 22.73 -3.63
CA TRP A 442 5.14 23.19 -4.96
C TRP A 442 3.68 22.86 -5.28
N LEU A 443 3.22 21.63 -5.01
CA LEU A 443 1.82 21.21 -5.19
C LEU A 443 0.89 22.12 -4.40
N ARG A 444 1.21 22.37 -3.12
CA ARG A 444 0.43 23.28 -2.25
C ARG A 444 0.35 24.70 -2.82
N ALA A 445 1.47 25.23 -3.32
CA ALA A 445 1.52 26.58 -3.90
C ALA A 445 0.63 26.71 -5.16
N HIS A 446 0.34 25.60 -5.84
CA HIS A 446 -0.52 25.53 -7.02
C HIS A 446 -1.94 25.06 -6.70
N GLY A 447 -2.30 24.97 -5.40
CA GLY A 447 -3.65 24.57 -4.97
C GLY A 447 -3.96 23.09 -5.17
N LEU A 448 -2.94 22.27 -5.38
CA LEU A 448 -3.06 20.82 -5.49
C LEU A 448 -2.82 20.15 -4.14
N PRO A 449 -3.35 18.93 -3.93
CA PRO A 449 -3.03 18.16 -2.74
C PRO A 449 -1.52 17.86 -2.69
N CYS A 450 -0.91 18.00 -1.50
CA CYS A 450 0.54 18.13 -1.35
C CYS A 450 1.25 16.90 -0.75
N GLN A 451 0.51 15.82 -0.54
CA GLN A 451 1.00 14.57 0.02
C GLN A 451 0.45 13.38 -0.76
N GLY A 452 1.20 12.28 -0.84
CA GLY A 452 0.84 11.15 -1.68
C GLY A 452 2.01 10.25 -2.11
N LEU A 453 1.87 9.66 -3.29
CA LEU A 453 2.87 8.79 -3.93
C LEU A 453 3.04 9.13 -5.41
N TYR A 454 4.27 9.04 -5.89
CA TYR A 454 4.58 9.03 -7.30
C TYR A 454 4.89 7.59 -7.74
N VAL A 455 4.25 7.15 -8.82
CA VAL A 455 4.43 5.84 -9.43
C VAL A 455 4.85 6.03 -10.88
N ASP A 456 5.93 5.37 -11.27
CA ASP A 456 6.43 5.32 -12.65
C ASP A 456 6.60 3.85 -13.03
N SER A 457 5.75 3.34 -13.91
CA SER A 457 5.80 1.95 -14.34
C SER A 457 7.03 1.64 -15.20
N GLY A 458 7.74 2.66 -15.70
CA GLY A 458 8.96 2.51 -16.51
C GLY A 458 8.78 1.78 -17.84
N ILE A 459 7.56 1.32 -18.15
CA ILE A 459 7.19 0.53 -19.30
C ILE A 459 6.64 1.47 -20.36
N GLU A 460 7.52 2.03 -21.19
CA GLU A 460 7.08 2.79 -22.36
C GLU A 460 6.43 1.84 -23.38
N ALA A 461 5.16 2.08 -23.69
CA ALA A 461 4.48 1.39 -24.78
C ALA A 461 5.21 1.66 -26.11
N GLY A 462 6.11 0.75 -26.51
CA GLY A 462 6.73 0.73 -27.83
C GLY A 462 8.17 1.24 -27.95
N ARG A 463 8.92 1.47 -26.85
CA ARG A 463 10.39 1.64 -26.93
C ARG A 463 11.10 0.82 -25.85
N PRO A 464 12.01 -0.09 -26.21
CA PRO A 464 12.91 -0.67 -25.23
C PRO A 464 13.84 0.43 -24.71
N ARG A 465 14.03 0.51 -23.38
CA ARG A 465 15.06 1.35 -22.77
C ARG A 465 16.40 0.90 -23.33
N SER A 466 17.06 1.78 -24.09
CA SER A 466 18.49 1.62 -24.38
C SER A 466 19.23 1.76 -23.05
N GLU A 467 19.75 0.66 -22.51
CA GLU A 467 20.80 0.76 -21.51
C GLU A 467 21.99 1.49 -22.15
N GLY A 468 22.50 2.46 -21.39
CA GLY A 468 23.59 3.40 -21.69
C GLY A 468 24.35 3.26 -23.01
N ASP A 469 24.24 4.27 -23.88
CA ASP A 469 25.42 5.07 -24.22
C ASP A 469 24.99 6.43 -24.81
N GLY A 470 25.72 7.47 -24.42
CA GLY A 470 25.45 8.83 -24.89
C GLY A 470 25.81 8.96 -26.37
N LYS A 471 24.81 8.84 -27.26
CA LYS A 471 24.82 9.48 -28.59
C LYS A 471 23.42 9.52 -29.18
N HIS A 472 22.96 10.74 -29.44
CA HIS A 472 21.73 11.00 -30.18
C HIS A 472 21.82 10.36 -31.58
N SER A 473 20.98 9.37 -31.85
CA SER A 473 20.63 8.99 -33.23
C SER A 473 19.20 9.44 -33.52
N ASN A 474 19.10 10.54 -34.27
CA ASN A 474 17.93 10.84 -35.08
C ASN A 474 17.72 9.68 -36.05
N ASP A 475 16.54 9.03 -35.99
CA ASP A 475 15.68 8.78 -37.14
C ASP A 475 14.64 7.69 -36.83
N ALA A 476 13.41 8.14 -36.57
CA ALA A 476 12.17 7.48 -37.00
C ALA A 476 10.99 8.39 -36.61
N ILE A 477 10.57 9.27 -37.53
CA ILE A 477 9.33 10.03 -37.40
C ILE A 477 8.19 9.06 -37.70
N VAL A 478 7.51 8.58 -36.66
CA VAL A 478 6.19 7.95 -36.77
C VAL A 478 5.14 9.06 -36.58
N PRO A 479 4.11 9.18 -37.44
CA PRO A 479 3.11 10.24 -37.29
C PRO A 479 2.33 10.08 -35.98
N ALA A 480 2.25 11.15 -35.21
CA ALA A 480 1.42 11.25 -34.01
C ALA A 480 -0.08 11.26 -34.39
N SER A 481 -0.67 10.09 -34.57
CA SER A 481 -2.11 9.92 -34.34
C SER A 481 -2.32 9.73 -32.84
N VAL A 482 -3.14 10.59 -32.24
CA VAL A 482 -3.53 10.62 -30.83
C VAL A 482 -4.22 9.31 -30.42
N ALA A 483 -3.43 8.27 -30.21
CA ALA A 483 -3.77 7.19 -29.30
C ALA A 483 -3.15 7.61 -27.96
N LYS A 484 -3.99 7.91 -26.96
CA LYS A 484 -3.53 8.06 -25.58
C LYS A 484 -2.77 6.79 -25.23
N SER A 485 -1.44 6.87 -25.20
CA SER A 485 -0.62 5.82 -24.64
C SER A 485 -1.06 5.63 -23.19
N PRO A 486 -1.16 4.40 -22.66
CA PRO A 486 -1.49 4.21 -21.25
C PRO A 486 -0.53 5.02 -20.39
N THR A 487 -1.07 5.71 -19.40
CA THR A 487 -0.30 6.59 -18.53
C THR A 487 0.67 5.76 -17.70
N THR A 488 1.94 5.81 -18.09
CA THR A 488 3.04 5.09 -17.43
C THR A 488 3.45 5.74 -16.12
N ARG A 489 2.98 6.96 -15.86
CA ARG A 489 3.34 7.76 -14.69
C ARG A 489 2.10 8.37 -14.07
N ALA A 490 2.01 8.32 -12.75
CA ALA A 490 0.89 8.88 -12.01
C ALA A 490 1.31 9.37 -10.63
N LEU A 491 0.61 10.40 -10.16
CA LEU A 491 0.62 10.86 -8.78
C LEU A 491 -0.67 10.40 -8.11
N LEU A 492 -0.56 9.71 -6.99
CA LEU A 492 -1.65 9.36 -6.08
C LEU A 492 -1.63 10.38 -4.96
N LEU A 493 -2.51 11.39 -5.00
CA LEU A 493 -2.48 12.53 -4.09
C LEU A 493 -3.63 12.49 -3.09
N ARG A 494 -3.36 12.83 -1.83
CA ARG A 494 -4.35 13.00 -0.76
C ARG A 494 -4.47 14.48 -0.37
N ASP A 495 -5.67 14.91 0.02
CA ASP A 495 -5.91 16.25 0.53
C ASP A 495 -5.02 16.51 1.76
N GLY A 496 -4.55 17.74 1.95
CA GLY A 496 -3.66 18.11 3.05
C GLY A 496 -4.29 18.00 4.44
N SER A 497 -5.61 17.82 4.53
CA SER A 497 -6.31 17.50 5.78
C SER A 497 -6.32 15.99 6.10
N GLN A 498 -6.00 15.13 5.13
CA GLN A 498 -6.02 13.68 5.28
C GLN A 498 -4.70 13.17 5.88
N GLU A 499 -4.70 11.89 6.27
CA GLU A 499 -3.49 11.22 6.73
C GLU A 499 -2.54 10.94 5.54
N PRO A 500 -1.22 11.15 5.71
CA PRO A 500 -0.24 10.70 4.74
C PRO A 500 -0.39 9.20 4.45
N ILE A 501 0.14 8.74 3.33
CA ILE A 501 0.12 7.31 3.00
C ILE A 501 1.06 6.58 3.96
N ASP A 502 0.49 5.70 4.78
CA ASP A 502 1.22 4.97 5.82
C ASP A 502 2.10 3.85 5.23
N ASP A 503 2.82 3.12 6.09
CA ASP A 503 3.70 2.02 5.65
C ASP A 503 2.93 0.82 5.10
N LEU A 504 1.72 0.55 5.62
CA LEU A 504 0.91 -0.57 5.18
C LEU A 504 0.32 -0.33 3.78
N GLU A 505 -0.11 0.90 3.52
CA GLU A 505 -0.63 1.36 2.23
C GLU A 505 0.49 1.51 1.19
N TYR A 506 1.69 1.91 1.62
CA TYR A 506 2.88 1.90 0.77
C TYR A 506 3.25 0.47 0.36
N ASP A 507 3.35 -0.46 1.33
CA ASP A 507 3.60 -1.88 1.08
C ASP A 507 2.56 -2.45 0.10
N TYR A 508 1.28 -2.13 0.30
CA TYR A 508 0.19 -2.52 -0.61
C TYR A 508 0.47 -2.11 -2.07
N LEU A 509 0.93 -0.87 -2.32
CA LEU A 509 1.24 -0.41 -3.68
C LEU A 509 2.52 -1.03 -4.24
N VAL A 510 3.51 -1.32 -3.40
CA VAL A 510 4.73 -2.07 -3.80
C VAL A 510 4.37 -3.49 -4.24
N HIS A 511 3.51 -4.18 -3.49
CA HIS A 511 3.01 -5.51 -3.88
C HIS A 511 2.23 -5.48 -5.18
N LEU A 512 1.37 -4.47 -5.36
CA LEU A 512 0.65 -4.29 -6.63
C LEU A 512 1.61 -4.08 -7.80
N ALA A 513 2.65 -3.26 -7.63
CA ALA A 513 3.66 -3.05 -8.65
C ALA A 513 4.44 -4.31 -8.99
N HIS A 514 4.76 -5.13 -7.99
CA HIS A 514 5.41 -6.42 -8.19
C HIS A 514 4.52 -7.38 -8.99
N ASP A 515 3.24 -7.50 -8.63
CA ASP A 515 2.29 -8.31 -9.38
C ASP A 515 2.17 -7.85 -10.84
N PHE A 516 2.17 -6.54 -11.07
CA PHE A 516 2.15 -5.96 -12.41
C PHE A 516 3.40 -6.33 -13.23
N GLU A 517 4.60 -6.29 -12.63
CA GLU A 517 5.84 -6.72 -13.31
C GLU A 517 5.79 -8.18 -13.74
N LEU A 518 5.36 -9.08 -12.85
CA LEU A 518 5.26 -10.51 -13.14
C LEU A 518 4.31 -10.79 -14.31
N ILE A 519 3.16 -10.11 -14.32
CA ILE A 519 2.16 -10.25 -15.40
C ILE A 519 2.75 -9.72 -16.72
N TYR A 520 3.43 -8.58 -16.70
CA TYR A 520 4.00 -7.95 -17.89
C TYR A 520 5.19 -8.73 -18.48
N GLU A 521 6.09 -9.23 -17.63
CA GLU A 521 7.21 -10.10 -18.04
C GLU A 521 6.66 -11.37 -18.73
N GLY A 522 5.63 -11.99 -18.14
CA GLY A 522 4.99 -13.19 -18.70
C GLY A 522 4.37 -12.97 -20.08
N GLU A 523 3.70 -11.84 -20.32
CA GLU A 523 3.14 -11.52 -21.63
C GLU A 523 4.21 -11.14 -22.66
N SER A 524 5.25 -10.42 -22.24
CA SER A 524 6.38 -10.09 -23.13
C SER A 524 7.06 -11.36 -23.64
N GLN A 525 7.26 -12.35 -22.76
CA GLN A 525 7.81 -13.65 -23.14
C GLN A 525 6.89 -14.42 -24.09
N LYS A 526 5.58 -14.51 -23.80
CA LYS A 526 4.62 -15.18 -24.72
C LYS A 526 4.52 -14.49 -26.07
N ARG A 527 4.62 -13.16 -26.11
CA ARG A 527 4.56 -12.38 -27.35
C ARG A 527 5.79 -12.62 -28.20
N GLU A 528 6.96 -12.70 -27.59
CA GLU A 528 8.21 -13.09 -28.26
C GLU A 528 8.11 -14.52 -28.83
N GLU A 529 7.64 -15.48 -28.02
CA GLU A 529 7.43 -16.86 -28.47
C GLU A 529 6.45 -16.95 -29.66
N ARG A 530 5.33 -16.21 -29.62
CA ARG A 530 4.38 -16.12 -30.73
C ARG A 530 4.99 -15.44 -31.96
N HIS A 531 5.77 -14.39 -31.78
CA HIS A 531 6.42 -13.67 -32.87
C HIS A 531 7.46 -14.55 -33.57
N ILE A 532 8.25 -15.31 -32.81
CA ILE A 532 9.19 -16.32 -33.31
C ILE A 532 8.42 -17.40 -34.09
N ALA A 533 7.35 -17.95 -33.52
CA ALA A 533 6.53 -18.96 -34.18
C ALA A 533 5.90 -18.46 -35.49
N GLN A 534 5.38 -17.23 -35.52
CA GLN A 534 4.81 -16.61 -36.73
C GLN A 534 5.88 -16.34 -37.79
N THR A 535 7.06 -15.87 -37.38
CA THR A 535 8.17 -15.58 -38.30
C THR A 535 8.71 -16.87 -38.93
N LEU A 536 8.84 -17.93 -38.15
CA LEU A 536 9.18 -19.27 -38.65
C LEU A 536 8.12 -19.75 -39.68
N GLN A 537 6.83 -19.66 -39.35
CA GLN A 537 5.75 -20.12 -40.24
C GLN A 537 5.72 -19.43 -41.62
N ILE A 538 6.14 -18.16 -41.73
CA ILE A 538 6.21 -17.45 -43.01
C ILE A 538 7.32 -18.01 -43.91
N GLY A 539 8.49 -18.34 -43.33
CA GLY A 539 9.62 -18.91 -44.07
C GLY A 539 9.42 -20.37 -44.50
N MET A 540 8.53 -21.10 -43.82
CA MET A 540 8.30 -22.53 -44.04
C MET A 540 7.17 -22.87 -45.04
N ARG A 541 6.56 -21.86 -45.68
CA ARG A 541 5.51 -22.12 -46.70
C ARG A 541 6.11 -22.69 -47.99
N ASN A 542 5.59 -23.83 -48.43
CA ASN A 542 5.86 -24.39 -49.75
C ASN A 542 5.14 -23.56 -50.83
N SER A 543 5.86 -23.22 -51.92
CA SER A 543 5.32 -22.34 -52.97
C SER A 543 6.02 -22.58 -54.30
N LEU A 544 5.23 -22.82 -55.35
CA LEU A 544 5.70 -22.85 -56.74
C LEU A 544 5.51 -21.46 -57.34
N GLY A 545 6.60 -20.83 -57.77
CA GLY A 545 6.54 -19.55 -58.45
C GLY A 545 5.93 -19.66 -59.85
N ASP A 546 5.28 -18.60 -60.31
CA ASP A 546 4.73 -18.52 -61.67
C ASP A 546 5.87 -18.38 -62.70
N VAL A 547 6.09 -19.44 -63.49
CA VAL A 547 7.12 -19.52 -64.53
C VAL A 547 6.43 -19.66 -65.90
N PRO A 548 6.49 -18.64 -66.77
CA PRO A 548 5.96 -18.74 -68.12
C PRO A 548 6.54 -19.94 -68.88
N GLY A 549 5.67 -20.77 -69.45
CA GLY A 549 6.09 -22.00 -70.14
C GLY A 549 6.11 -23.25 -69.26
N ILE A 550 5.79 -23.14 -67.97
CA ILE A 550 5.58 -24.28 -67.06
C ILE A 550 4.21 -24.16 -66.42
N ALA A 551 3.37 -25.18 -66.55
CA ALA A 551 2.19 -25.35 -65.71
C ALA A 551 2.53 -26.26 -64.53
N THR A 552 1.96 -26.01 -63.37
CA THR A 552 2.33 -26.70 -62.13
C THR A 552 1.12 -27.27 -61.41
N ASP A 553 1.29 -28.43 -60.79
CA ASP A 553 0.38 -28.98 -59.79
C ASP A 553 1.21 -29.49 -58.60
N SER A 554 0.70 -29.32 -57.38
CA SER A 554 1.40 -29.77 -56.18
C SER A 554 0.47 -30.05 -55.03
N VAL A 555 0.85 -31.05 -54.23
CA VAL A 555 0.13 -31.45 -53.03
C VAL A 555 1.15 -31.62 -51.90
N TYR A 556 0.79 -31.13 -50.71
CA TYR A 556 1.57 -31.33 -49.50
C TYR A 556 0.66 -31.80 -48.38
N LEU A 557 1.06 -32.87 -47.68
CA LEU A 557 0.35 -33.41 -46.54
C LEU A 557 1.35 -33.76 -45.42
N SER A 558 1.13 -33.20 -44.23
CA SER A 558 1.93 -33.46 -43.03
C SER A 558 1.39 -34.67 -42.29
N ALA A 559 2.25 -35.56 -41.81
CA ALA A 559 1.87 -36.74 -41.03
C ALA A 559 1.35 -36.39 -39.63
N THR A 560 1.71 -35.21 -39.10
CA THR A 560 1.27 -34.76 -37.78
C THR A 560 -0.02 -33.95 -37.88
N ASN A 561 -1.16 -34.53 -37.45
CA ASN A 561 -2.48 -33.87 -37.35
C ASN A 561 -2.47 -32.53 -36.57
N SER A 562 -1.42 -32.24 -35.81
CA SER A 562 -1.24 -31.03 -35.00
C SER A 562 -0.31 -29.96 -35.59
N ALA A 563 0.50 -30.28 -36.61
CA ALA A 563 1.47 -29.36 -37.19
C ALA A 563 1.22 -29.13 -38.69
N LEU A 564 0.94 -27.87 -39.06
CA LEU A 564 0.77 -27.45 -40.46
C LEU A 564 2.08 -27.51 -41.29
N VAL A 565 3.20 -27.94 -40.71
CA VAL A 565 4.54 -27.84 -41.29
C VAL A 565 5.41 -29.02 -40.86
N GLY A 566 6.15 -29.61 -41.80
CA GLY A 566 7.02 -30.78 -41.61
C GLY A 566 8.37 -30.67 -42.33
N GLY A 567 9.05 -31.80 -42.53
CA GLY A 567 10.43 -31.87 -43.06
C GLY A 567 10.53 -31.63 -44.57
N ASP A 568 9.47 -32.01 -45.29
CA ASP A 568 9.31 -31.90 -46.73
C ASP A 568 9.13 -30.45 -47.23
N PHE A 569 9.94 -30.05 -48.22
CA PHE A 569 9.88 -28.73 -48.82
C PHE A 569 10.00 -28.74 -50.34
N TYR A 570 9.34 -27.78 -50.99
CA TYR A 570 9.52 -27.53 -52.41
C TYR A 570 9.43 -26.06 -52.79
N THR A 571 10.09 -25.73 -53.92
CA THR A 571 9.96 -24.44 -54.57
C THR A 571 10.35 -24.48 -56.04
N LEU A 572 9.65 -23.69 -56.84
CA LEU A 572 9.98 -23.39 -58.22
C LEU A 572 10.33 -21.90 -58.33
N ILE A 573 11.54 -21.60 -58.78
CA ILE A 573 12.09 -20.25 -58.84
C ILE A 573 12.26 -19.87 -60.31
N ARG A 574 11.65 -18.76 -60.71
CA ARG A 574 11.92 -18.13 -62.01
C ARG A 574 13.24 -17.38 -61.95
N LEU A 575 14.16 -17.69 -62.86
CA LEU A 575 15.41 -16.95 -63.04
C LEU A 575 15.34 -16.09 -64.31
N PRO A 576 16.29 -15.14 -64.49
CA PRO A 576 16.46 -14.45 -65.77
C PRO A 576 16.71 -15.41 -66.95
N ASP A 577 16.59 -14.90 -68.18
CA ASP A 577 16.92 -15.61 -69.43
C ASP A 577 16.11 -16.90 -69.71
N ASP A 578 14.84 -16.94 -69.32
CA ASP A 578 13.93 -18.10 -69.48
C ASP A 578 14.49 -19.39 -68.85
N CYS A 579 15.23 -19.22 -67.75
CA CYS A 579 15.65 -20.31 -66.88
C CYS A 579 14.73 -20.42 -65.66
N ALA A 580 14.59 -21.63 -65.14
CA ALA A 580 13.93 -21.88 -63.87
C ALA A 580 14.74 -22.88 -63.03
N VAL A 581 14.58 -22.83 -61.71
CA VAL A 581 15.14 -23.83 -60.80
C VAL A 581 14.02 -24.45 -59.99
N MET A 582 13.91 -25.77 -60.08
CA MET A 582 13.01 -26.58 -59.28
C MET A 582 13.81 -27.25 -58.16
N ILE A 583 13.30 -27.17 -56.94
CA ILE A 583 13.86 -27.80 -55.75
C ILE A 583 12.73 -28.56 -55.05
N LEU A 584 12.95 -29.83 -54.79
CA LEU A 584 12.15 -30.66 -53.88
C LEU A 584 13.13 -31.35 -52.93
N GLY A 585 12.83 -31.41 -51.65
CA GLY A 585 13.66 -32.14 -50.71
C GLY A 585 12.95 -32.45 -49.41
N ASP A 586 13.59 -33.30 -48.63
CA ASP A 586 13.16 -33.73 -47.31
C ASP A 586 14.34 -33.65 -46.33
N VAL A 587 14.04 -33.22 -45.10
CA VAL A 587 14.99 -33.10 -44.01
C VAL A 587 14.74 -34.21 -43.00
N SER A 588 15.78 -34.96 -42.65
CA SER A 588 15.70 -36.01 -41.65
C SER A 588 15.18 -35.49 -40.30
N GLY A 589 14.12 -36.11 -39.79
CA GLY A 589 13.49 -35.77 -38.50
C GLY A 589 11.99 -35.52 -38.66
N LYS A 590 11.30 -35.22 -37.56
CA LYS A 590 9.86 -34.87 -37.58
C LYS A 590 9.60 -33.68 -36.67
N GLY A 591 8.54 -32.93 -36.94
CA GLY A 591 8.11 -31.79 -36.13
C GLY A 591 8.89 -30.49 -36.40
N ILE A 592 8.89 -29.58 -35.42
CA ILE A 592 9.32 -28.18 -35.59
C ILE A 592 10.80 -28.02 -35.95
N GLU A 593 11.67 -28.92 -35.46
CA GLU A 593 13.11 -28.88 -35.74
C GLU A 593 13.40 -29.16 -37.23
N ALA A 594 12.83 -30.25 -37.78
CA ALA A 594 12.96 -30.60 -39.20
C ALA A 594 12.39 -29.49 -40.10
N ALA A 595 11.26 -28.92 -39.69
CA ALA A 595 10.58 -27.88 -40.42
C ALA A 595 11.34 -26.53 -40.40
N SER A 596 12.09 -26.23 -39.33
CA SER A 596 12.98 -25.05 -39.28
C SER A 596 14.20 -25.24 -40.18
N MET A 597 14.75 -26.46 -40.20
CA MET A 597 15.86 -26.82 -41.08
C MET A 597 15.46 -26.81 -42.56
N SER A 598 14.24 -27.22 -42.91
CA SER A 598 13.74 -27.19 -44.29
C SER A 598 13.66 -25.76 -44.84
N ALA A 599 13.23 -24.79 -44.02
CA ALA A 599 13.25 -23.37 -44.37
C ALA A 599 14.68 -22.85 -44.61
N LEU A 600 15.63 -23.17 -43.72
CA LEU A 600 17.04 -22.79 -43.87
C LEU A 600 17.64 -23.34 -45.17
N VAL A 601 17.43 -24.62 -45.44
CA VAL A 601 17.91 -25.33 -46.63
C VAL A 601 17.31 -24.71 -47.90
N LYS A 602 15.99 -24.49 -47.91
CA LYS A 602 15.28 -23.86 -49.03
C LYS A 602 15.82 -22.46 -49.32
N THR A 603 16.07 -21.64 -48.30
CA THR A 603 16.66 -20.30 -48.46
C THR A 603 18.07 -20.38 -49.04
N ALA A 604 18.93 -21.27 -48.53
CA ALA A 604 20.29 -21.45 -49.02
C ALA A 604 20.33 -21.87 -50.49
N LEU A 605 19.54 -22.87 -50.87
CA LEU A 605 19.44 -23.33 -52.25
C LEU A 605 18.87 -22.25 -53.17
N THR A 606 17.90 -21.47 -52.70
CA THR A 606 17.37 -20.32 -53.43
C THR A 606 18.46 -19.28 -53.70
N ALA A 607 19.29 -18.96 -52.70
CA ALA A 607 20.41 -18.03 -52.86
C ALA A 607 21.44 -18.55 -53.88
N TYR A 608 21.84 -19.83 -53.79
CA TYR A 608 22.77 -20.42 -54.75
C TYR A 608 22.21 -20.47 -56.19
N ALA A 609 20.90 -20.63 -56.35
CA ALA A 609 20.24 -20.55 -57.65
C ALA A 609 20.35 -19.14 -58.26
N TRP A 610 20.13 -18.09 -57.46
CA TRP A 610 20.28 -16.70 -57.88
C TRP A 610 21.73 -16.31 -58.21
N GLU A 611 22.72 -16.92 -57.55
CA GLU A 611 24.14 -16.81 -57.90
C GLU A 611 24.51 -17.51 -59.23
N GLY A 612 23.56 -18.25 -59.84
CA GLY A 612 23.75 -18.94 -61.10
C GLY A 612 24.47 -20.29 -60.98
N ALA A 613 24.61 -20.85 -59.77
CA ALA A 613 25.22 -22.16 -59.56
C ALA A 613 24.45 -23.28 -60.29
N GLY A 614 25.18 -24.30 -60.76
CA GLY A 614 24.57 -25.52 -61.29
C GLY A 614 24.13 -26.47 -60.16
N PRO A 615 23.19 -27.41 -60.43
CA PRO A 615 22.60 -28.27 -59.39
C PRO A 615 23.59 -28.99 -58.48
N ALA A 616 24.60 -29.65 -59.03
CA ALA A 616 25.63 -30.34 -58.22
C ALA A 616 26.51 -29.38 -57.40
N ARG A 617 26.68 -28.12 -57.84
CA ARG A 617 27.38 -27.10 -57.06
C ARG A 617 26.50 -26.59 -55.92
N MET A 618 25.20 -26.45 -56.14
CA MET A 618 24.23 -26.10 -55.09
C MET A 618 24.23 -27.16 -53.98
N ALA A 619 24.13 -28.44 -54.35
CA ALA A 619 24.19 -29.55 -53.39
C ALA A 619 25.51 -29.58 -52.60
N ARG A 620 26.67 -29.40 -53.25
CA ARG A 620 27.97 -29.30 -52.56
C ARG A 620 28.07 -28.13 -51.59
N SER A 621 27.55 -26.97 -51.98
CA SER A 621 27.59 -25.76 -51.15
C SER A 621 26.68 -25.94 -49.93
N LEU A 622 25.50 -26.53 -50.12
CA LEU A 622 24.61 -26.91 -49.02
C LEU A 622 25.26 -27.96 -48.10
N ASN A 623 25.93 -28.99 -48.64
CA ASN A 623 26.65 -29.98 -47.83
C ASN A 623 27.70 -29.30 -46.92
N SER A 624 28.47 -28.38 -47.48
CA SER A 624 29.50 -27.63 -46.74
C SER A 624 28.88 -26.74 -45.66
N MET A 625 27.75 -26.09 -45.96
CA MET A 625 26.99 -25.29 -45.01
C MET A 625 26.48 -26.14 -43.84
N LEU A 626 25.87 -27.30 -44.10
CA LEU A 626 25.36 -28.19 -43.07
C LEU A 626 26.48 -28.76 -42.19
N MET A 627 27.61 -29.17 -42.77
CA MET A 627 28.78 -29.65 -42.01
C MET A 627 29.40 -28.58 -41.10
N GLY A 628 29.25 -27.30 -41.43
CA GLY A 628 29.71 -26.18 -40.59
C GLY A 628 28.89 -25.99 -39.31
N PHE A 629 27.63 -26.45 -39.30
CA PHE A 629 26.79 -26.49 -38.10
C PHE A 629 27.12 -27.74 -37.27
N SER A 630 28.26 -27.72 -36.59
CA SER A 630 28.95 -28.84 -35.89
C SER A 630 28.15 -29.66 -34.84
N ARG A 631 26.81 -29.58 -34.75
CA ARG A 631 26.00 -30.21 -33.69
C ARG A 631 24.71 -30.89 -34.12
N VAL A 632 24.34 -30.91 -35.40
CA VAL A 632 23.06 -31.53 -35.80
C VAL A 632 23.33 -32.72 -36.72
N GLU A 633 22.92 -33.92 -36.31
CA GLU A 633 22.91 -35.15 -37.12
C GLU A 633 21.82 -35.08 -38.21
N THR A 634 21.72 -33.94 -38.92
CA THR A 634 20.71 -33.67 -39.94
C THR A 634 21.27 -33.97 -41.32
N PHE A 635 20.57 -34.82 -42.06
CA PHE A 635 20.79 -35.02 -43.48
C PHE A 635 19.56 -34.59 -44.27
N VAL A 636 19.77 -34.29 -45.54
CA VAL A 636 18.73 -33.79 -46.46
C VAL A 636 18.77 -34.62 -47.74
N THR A 637 17.61 -35.12 -48.16
CA THR A 637 17.42 -35.62 -49.52
C THR A 637 16.94 -34.46 -50.39
N ALA A 638 17.49 -34.27 -51.58
CA ALA A 638 17.04 -33.18 -52.46
C ALA A 638 17.18 -33.50 -53.94
N PHE A 639 16.15 -33.19 -54.71
CA PHE A 639 16.21 -33.05 -56.16
C PHE A 639 16.27 -31.58 -56.55
N ILE A 640 17.34 -31.21 -57.26
CA ILE A 640 17.58 -29.85 -57.73
C ILE A 640 17.69 -29.90 -59.25
N ALA A 641 16.81 -29.21 -59.98
CA ALA A 641 16.85 -29.13 -61.43
C ALA A 641 16.91 -27.67 -61.89
N LYS A 642 17.87 -27.38 -62.78
CA LYS A 642 17.95 -26.13 -63.53
C LYS A 642 17.44 -26.37 -64.94
N ILE A 643 16.38 -25.68 -65.30
CA ILE A 643 15.57 -25.86 -66.50
C ILE A 643 15.85 -24.68 -67.45
N ASP A 644 16.30 -24.98 -68.67
CA ASP A 644 16.42 -24.01 -69.76
C ASP A 644 15.24 -24.20 -70.71
N LEU A 645 14.28 -23.25 -70.64
CA LEU A 645 13.02 -23.33 -71.40
C LEU A 645 13.22 -23.05 -72.88
N LYS A 646 14.29 -22.32 -73.27
CA LYS A 646 14.60 -22.07 -74.68
C LYS A 646 15.22 -23.29 -75.34
N ALA A 647 16.13 -23.95 -74.63
CA ALA A 647 16.83 -25.12 -75.14
C ALA A 647 16.03 -26.42 -75.04
N GLY A 648 14.94 -26.46 -74.27
CA GLY A 648 14.18 -27.69 -74.00
C GLY A 648 15.02 -28.73 -73.24
N ARG A 649 15.92 -28.26 -72.37
CA ARG A 649 16.90 -29.09 -71.66
C ARG A 649 17.01 -28.68 -70.21
N ALA A 650 17.12 -29.67 -69.33
CA ALA A 650 17.35 -29.46 -67.92
C ALA A 650 18.60 -30.23 -67.45
N THR A 651 19.35 -29.60 -66.56
CA THR A 651 20.40 -30.26 -65.77
C THR A 651 19.89 -30.46 -64.37
N TYR A 652 20.19 -31.59 -63.73
CA TYR A 652 19.71 -31.87 -62.38
C TYR A 652 20.77 -32.56 -61.52
N CYS A 653 20.54 -32.57 -60.21
CA CYS A 653 21.26 -33.34 -59.22
C CYS A 653 20.22 -33.97 -58.28
N SER A 654 20.20 -35.30 -58.20
CA SER A 654 19.39 -36.03 -57.23
C SER A 654 20.30 -36.47 -56.09
N ALA A 655 20.26 -35.77 -54.96
CA ALA A 655 21.09 -36.02 -53.78
C ALA A 655 20.30 -36.83 -52.76
N GLY A 656 20.38 -38.16 -52.85
CA GLY A 656 19.65 -39.11 -51.99
C GLY A 656 18.13 -39.09 -52.11
N HIS A 657 17.58 -38.29 -53.02
CA HIS A 657 16.14 -38.16 -53.25
C HIS A 657 15.62 -39.27 -54.17
N PRO A 658 14.35 -39.71 -54.03
CA PRO A 658 13.77 -40.71 -54.91
C PRO A 658 13.89 -40.35 -56.41
N PRO A 659 14.04 -41.34 -57.31
CA PRO A 659 14.16 -41.08 -58.73
C PRO A 659 12.95 -40.32 -59.29
N THR A 660 13.22 -39.13 -59.81
CA THR A 660 12.22 -38.29 -60.49
C THR A 660 11.79 -38.91 -61.82
N MET A 661 10.52 -38.76 -62.16
CA MET A 661 9.92 -39.38 -63.34
C MET A 661 9.63 -38.34 -64.42
N VAL A 662 10.03 -38.62 -65.66
CA VAL A 662 9.64 -37.86 -66.86
C VAL A 662 8.50 -38.61 -67.55
N ILE A 663 7.35 -37.98 -67.64
CA ILE A 663 6.15 -38.51 -68.29
C ILE A 663 6.10 -37.92 -69.69
N ARG A 664 6.08 -38.80 -70.70
CA ARG A 664 5.88 -38.47 -72.10
C ARG A 664 4.49 -38.96 -72.51
N PRO A 665 3.49 -38.07 -72.64
CA PRO A 665 2.14 -38.46 -73.01
C PRO A 665 2.07 -39.15 -74.37
N GLU A 666 1.07 -40.01 -74.55
CA GLU A 666 0.78 -40.60 -75.85
C GLU A 666 0.51 -39.49 -76.86
N SER A 667 1.30 -39.49 -77.94
CA SER A 667 1.26 -38.44 -78.95
C SER A 667 0.97 -39.05 -80.31
N MET A 668 -0.07 -38.55 -80.99
CA MET A 668 -0.28 -38.81 -82.41
C MET A 668 0.64 -37.90 -83.23
N PRO A 669 1.58 -38.44 -84.04
CA PRO A 669 2.40 -37.60 -84.90
C PRO A 669 1.51 -36.88 -85.92
N LEU A 670 1.72 -35.57 -86.10
CA LEU A 670 1.02 -34.71 -87.09
C LEU A 670 1.25 -35.10 -88.57
N GLY A 671 1.74 -36.31 -88.85
CA GLY A 671 2.09 -36.81 -90.19
C GLY A 671 1.76 -38.28 -90.45
N GLY A 672 0.92 -38.93 -89.64
CA GLY A 672 0.44 -40.31 -89.91
C GLY A 672 1.44 -41.44 -89.63
N GLY A 673 2.39 -41.24 -88.69
CA GLY A 673 3.26 -42.30 -88.19
C GLY A 673 2.60 -43.14 -87.08
N GLU A 674 3.22 -44.26 -86.72
CA GLU A 674 2.77 -45.12 -85.60
C GLU A 674 2.64 -44.30 -84.29
N ALA A 675 1.53 -44.49 -83.58
CA ALA A 675 1.30 -43.87 -82.29
C ALA A 675 2.41 -44.33 -81.32
N ARG A 676 3.13 -43.37 -80.73
CA ARG A 676 4.03 -43.66 -79.61
C ARG A 676 3.17 -43.72 -78.36
N GLY A 677 3.00 -44.93 -77.80
CA GLY A 677 2.36 -45.11 -76.51
C GLY A 677 3.03 -44.26 -75.43
N GLY A 678 2.24 -43.83 -74.43
CA GLY A 678 2.77 -43.04 -73.31
C GLY A 678 3.91 -43.76 -72.59
N GLU A 679 4.92 -43.02 -72.19
CA GLU A 679 6.11 -43.56 -71.50
C GLU A 679 6.38 -42.76 -70.23
N VAL A 680 6.79 -43.48 -69.17
CA VAL A 680 7.33 -42.87 -67.95
C VAL A 680 8.77 -43.34 -67.78
N GLU A 681 9.71 -42.40 -67.86
CA GLU A 681 11.16 -42.60 -67.75
C GLU A 681 11.65 -42.17 -66.37
N LEU A 682 12.49 -42.99 -65.72
CA LEU A 682 13.14 -42.64 -64.45
C LEU A 682 14.48 -41.96 -64.73
N LEU A 683 14.71 -40.81 -64.10
CA LEU A 683 15.98 -40.10 -64.17
C LEU A 683 17.06 -40.86 -63.38
N GLY A 684 18.04 -41.41 -64.09
CA GLY A 684 19.02 -42.36 -63.52
C GLY A 684 20.22 -41.76 -62.77
N CYS A 685 20.46 -40.45 -62.82
CA CYS A 685 21.61 -39.84 -62.12
C CYS A 685 21.28 -39.64 -60.63
N GLN A 686 21.94 -40.40 -59.76
CA GLN A 686 21.74 -40.37 -58.30
C GLN A 686 23.06 -40.10 -57.59
N SER A 687 23.01 -39.35 -56.49
CA SER A 687 24.14 -38.99 -55.63
C SER A 687 23.78 -39.26 -54.17
N GLY A 688 24.76 -39.18 -53.26
CA GLY A 688 24.51 -39.36 -51.83
C GLY A 688 23.63 -38.24 -51.22
N VAL A 689 23.11 -38.48 -50.02
CA VAL A 689 22.38 -37.46 -49.24
C VAL A 689 23.28 -36.26 -48.89
N ILE A 690 22.66 -35.10 -48.67
CA ILE A 690 23.35 -33.87 -48.27
C ILE A 690 23.48 -33.85 -46.74
N GLY A 691 24.65 -33.48 -46.23
CA GLY A 691 24.92 -33.35 -44.79
C GLY A 691 25.43 -34.62 -44.09
N ALA A 692 25.54 -35.76 -44.80
CA ALA A 692 26.03 -37.00 -44.18
C ALA A 692 27.56 -37.06 -44.02
N PHE A 693 28.32 -36.61 -45.03
CA PHE A 693 29.79 -36.59 -44.98
C PHE A 693 30.34 -35.40 -45.75
N GLU A 694 31.43 -34.80 -45.25
CA GLU A 694 32.10 -33.67 -45.91
C GLU A 694 32.60 -34.01 -47.32
N SER A 695 33.08 -35.24 -47.53
CA SER A 695 33.66 -35.70 -48.80
C SER A 695 32.62 -36.21 -49.82
N MET A 696 31.34 -35.91 -49.65
CA MET A 696 30.30 -36.34 -50.58
C MET A 696 30.51 -35.75 -51.98
N VAL A 697 30.34 -36.60 -53.00
CA VAL A 697 30.41 -36.23 -54.42
C VAL A 697 29.00 -36.17 -55.00
N TYR A 698 28.68 -35.06 -55.65
CA TYR A 698 27.39 -34.82 -56.29
C TYR A 698 27.57 -34.70 -57.81
N GLU A 699 26.80 -35.47 -58.55
CA GLU A 699 26.87 -35.57 -60.00
C GLU A 699 25.76 -34.76 -60.69
N THR A 700 25.98 -34.39 -61.95
CA THR A 700 24.98 -33.66 -62.74
C THR A 700 24.42 -34.56 -63.83
N GLY A 701 23.11 -34.85 -63.74
CA GLY A 701 22.34 -35.48 -64.78
C GLY A 701 21.79 -34.46 -65.78
N VAL A 702 21.37 -34.95 -66.95
CA VAL A 702 20.75 -34.13 -67.99
C VAL A 702 19.54 -34.88 -68.54
N PHE A 703 18.44 -34.16 -68.80
CA PHE A 703 17.33 -34.65 -69.59
C PHE A 703 16.81 -33.57 -70.54
N THR A 704 16.16 -33.99 -71.61
CA THR A 704 15.49 -33.11 -72.57
C THR A 704 13.98 -33.31 -72.48
N PHE A 705 13.23 -32.25 -72.74
CA PHE A 705 11.77 -32.26 -72.71
C PHE A 705 11.20 -31.56 -73.94
N ALA A 706 10.06 -32.04 -74.40
CA ALA A 706 9.25 -31.42 -75.43
C ALA A 706 7.98 -30.78 -74.82
N PRO A 707 7.32 -29.86 -75.54
CA PRO A 707 6.04 -29.34 -75.09
C PRO A 707 5.01 -30.47 -74.92
N GLY A 708 4.39 -30.54 -73.75
CA GLY A 708 3.48 -31.60 -73.30
C GLY A 708 4.13 -32.65 -72.40
N ASP A 709 5.46 -32.74 -72.37
CA ASP A 709 6.16 -33.61 -71.40
C ASP A 709 5.95 -33.06 -69.98
N MET A 710 5.90 -33.98 -69.01
CA MET A 710 5.77 -33.63 -67.59
C MET A 710 6.92 -34.18 -66.76
N LEU A 711 7.32 -33.44 -65.74
CA LEU A 711 8.27 -33.86 -64.72
C LEU A 711 7.51 -34.07 -63.41
N PHE A 712 7.49 -35.30 -62.90
CA PHE A 712 6.82 -35.67 -61.66
C PHE A 712 7.86 -36.03 -60.59
N MET A 713 7.80 -35.31 -59.48
CA MET A 713 8.71 -35.43 -58.34
C MET A 713 7.90 -35.74 -57.08
N TYR A 714 8.46 -36.57 -56.20
CA TYR A 714 7.78 -37.06 -55.01
C TYR A 714 8.79 -37.35 -53.90
N THR A 715 8.38 -37.17 -52.65
CA THR A 715 9.16 -37.60 -51.48
C THR A 715 8.90 -39.07 -51.17
N ASP A 716 9.81 -39.70 -50.43
CA ASP A 716 9.80 -41.14 -50.14
C ASP A 716 8.52 -41.60 -49.43
N GLY A 717 7.91 -40.76 -48.60
CA GLY A 717 6.59 -40.99 -47.99
C GLY A 717 5.51 -41.42 -48.99
N THR A 718 5.64 -41.06 -50.27
CA THR A 718 4.77 -41.51 -51.37
C THR A 718 4.91 -43.00 -51.67
N ILE A 719 6.13 -43.50 -51.82
CA ILE A 719 6.40 -44.90 -52.19
C ILE A 719 6.48 -45.80 -50.97
N GLU A 720 6.81 -45.24 -49.81
CA GLU A 720 6.90 -45.90 -48.52
C GLU A 720 5.57 -45.95 -47.75
N ALA A 721 4.52 -45.31 -48.27
CA ALA A 721 3.15 -45.45 -47.76
C ALA A 721 2.76 -46.94 -47.66
N ARG A 722 2.10 -47.33 -46.56
CA ARG A 722 1.85 -48.74 -46.23
C ARG A 722 0.37 -49.07 -46.21
N ASP A 723 0.02 -50.25 -46.72
CA ASP A 723 -1.31 -50.83 -46.48
C ASP A 723 -1.40 -51.48 -45.09
N ARG A 724 -2.58 -52.00 -44.72
CA ARG A 724 -2.81 -52.72 -43.47
C ARG A 724 -1.92 -53.95 -43.24
N THR A 725 -1.37 -54.52 -44.31
CA THR A 725 -0.46 -55.67 -44.24
C THR A 725 0.99 -55.24 -44.04
N GLY A 726 1.27 -53.94 -44.11
CA GLY A 726 2.59 -53.35 -44.04
C GLY A 726 3.33 -53.33 -45.38
N ALA A 727 2.65 -53.62 -46.50
CA ALA A 727 3.26 -53.59 -47.82
C ALA A 727 3.34 -52.16 -48.35
N PHE A 728 4.49 -51.81 -48.94
CA PHE A 728 4.73 -50.50 -49.55
C PHE A 728 3.88 -50.28 -50.81
N PHE A 729 3.46 -49.03 -51.04
CA PHE A 729 2.80 -48.60 -52.27
C PHE A 729 3.70 -48.86 -53.49
N GLY A 730 4.96 -48.46 -53.38
CA GLY A 730 6.03 -48.80 -54.31
C GLY A 730 6.03 -48.01 -55.63
N GLU A 731 7.22 -47.90 -56.21
CA GLU A 731 7.48 -47.12 -57.43
C GLU A 731 6.69 -47.61 -58.66
N GLN A 732 6.55 -48.93 -58.81
CA GLN A 732 5.86 -49.51 -59.97
C GLN A 732 4.39 -49.10 -60.03
N ARG A 733 3.68 -49.06 -58.90
CA ARG A 733 2.28 -48.63 -58.84
C ARG A 733 2.14 -47.15 -59.16
N LEU A 734 3.04 -46.32 -58.63
CA LEU A 734 3.09 -44.90 -58.95
C LEU A 734 3.28 -44.69 -60.47
N ARG A 735 4.22 -45.43 -61.07
CA ARG A 735 4.48 -45.39 -62.51
C ARG A 735 3.25 -45.78 -63.33
N ASP A 736 2.60 -46.88 -62.99
CA ASP A 736 1.41 -47.38 -63.69
C ASP A 736 0.24 -46.37 -63.59
N LEU A 737 0.08 -45.74 -62.42
CA LEU A 737 -0.91 -44.68 -62.21
C LEU A 737 -0.61 -43.45 -63.07
N LEU A 738 0.64 -42.96 -63.06
CA LEU A 738 1.05 -41.79 -63.87
C LEU A 738 0.90 -42.05 -65.37
N LEU A 739 1.20 -43.26 -65.83
CA LEU A 739 0.96 -43.68 -67.22
C LEU A 739 -0.54 -43.58 -67.57
N SER A 740 -1.42 -44.05 -66.69
CA SER A 740 -2.87 -44.07 -66.93
C SER A 740 -3.51 -42.67 -67.04
N VAL A 741 -2.90 -41.66 -66.43
CA VAL A 741 -3.38 -40.26 -66.42
C VAL A 741 -2.55 -39.32 -67.29
N SER A 742 -1.53 -39.85 -67.98
CA SER A 742 -0.56 -39.06 -68.75
C SER A 742 -1.18 -38.16 -69.83
N GLY A 743 -2.36 -38.51 -70.36
CA GLY A 743 -3.06 -37.73 -71.39
C GLY A 743 -3.92 -36.58 -70.88
N GLU A 744 -4.04 -36.39 -69.56
CA GLU A 744 -4.97 -35.41 -68.97
C GLU A 744 -4.31 -34.05 -68.62
N GLY A 745 -3.00 -33.93 -68.83
CA GLY A 745 -2.20 -32.75 -68.46
C GLY A 745 -1.86 -32.70 -66.97
N VAL A 746 -1.19 -31.62 -66.54
CA VAL A 746 -0.68 -31.49 -65.16
C VAL A 746 -1.77 -31.29 -64.10
N SER A 747 -2.89 -30.67 -64.49
CA SER A 747 -3.90 -30.22 -63.54
C SER A 747 -4.60 -31.40 -62.85
N GLY A 748 -4.42 -31.52 -61.53
CA GLY A 748 -5.06 -32.55 -60.70
C GLY A 748 -4.35 -33.90 -60.72
N ILE A 749 -3.18 -34.02 -61.36
CA ILE A 749 -2.39 -35.26 -61.34
C ILE A 749 -1.92 -35.60 -59.92
N CYS A 750 -1.47 -34.59 -59.15
CA CYS A 750 -1.01 -34.79 -57.77
C CYS A 750 -2.18 -35.19 -56.87
N GLY A 751 -3.36 -34.60 -57.08
CA GLY A 751 -4.58 -34.95 -56.35
C GLY A 751 -5.05 -36.39 -56.61
N LYS A 752 -4.90 -36.90 -57.84
CA LYS A 752 -5.21 -38.31 -58.16
C LYS A 752 -4.24 -39.28 -57.51
N VAL A 753 -2.95 -38.95 -57.50
CA VAL A 753 -1.93 -39.75 -56.79
C VAL A 753 -2.25 -39.78 -55.30
N LEU A 754 -2.53 -38.63 -54.69
CA LEU A 754 -2.93 -38.58 -53.27
C LEU A 754 -4.20 -39.39 -53.01
N GLY A 755 -5.23 -39.27 -53.86
CA GLY A 755 -6.47 -40.03 -53.68
C GLY A 755 -6.33 -41.54 -53.87
N GLU A 756 -5.29 -42.01 -54.57
CA GLU A 756 -4.93 -43.44 -54.64
C GLU A 756 -4.15 -43.87 -53.38
N LEU A 757 -3.23 -43.04 -52.89
CA LEU A 757 -2.51 -43.28 -51.63
C LEU A 757 -3.46 -43.34 -50.43
N ASP A 758 -4.42 -42.43 -50.33
CA ASP A 758 -5.45 -42.44 -49.28
C ASP A 758 -6.28 -43.72 -49.30
N ARG A 759 -6.63 -44.21 -50.50
CA ARG A 759 -7.37 -45.47 -50.67
C ARG A 759 -6.52 -46.69 -50.33
N PHE A 760 -5.23 -46.65 -50.62
CA PHE A 760 -4.29 -47.73 -50.31
C PHE A 760 -3.96 -47.82 -48.81
N THR A 761 -3.82 -46.69 -48.14
CA THR A 761 -3.45 -46.57 -46.72
C THR A 761 -4.65 -46.54 -45.77
N GLU A 762 -5.88 -46.42 -46.30
CA GLU A 762 -7.10 -46.19 -45.53
C GLU A 762 -7.01 -44.95 -44.61
N SER A 763 -6.44 -43.86 -45.15
CA SER A 763 -6.26 -42.56 -44.47
C SER A 763 -5.31 -42.60 -43.26
N ALA A 764 -4.34 -43.51 -43.25
CA ALA A 764 -3.29 -43.60 -42.24
C ALA A 764 -1.90 -43.43 -42.87
N LEU A 765 -1.40 -42.19 -42.90
CA LEU A 765 -0.07 -41.85 -43.39
C LEU A 765 0.94 -41.82 -42.23
N ASP A 766 2.09 -42.46 -42.44
CA ASP A 766 3.17 -42.56 -41.45
C ASP A 766 4.24 -41.47 -41.61
N ASP A 767 4.32 -40.83 -42.78
CA ASP A 767 5.28 -39.77 -43.09
C ASP A 767 4.71 -38.61 -43.93
N ASP A 768 5.45 -37.51 -43.99
CA ASP A 768 5.12 -36.36 -44.81
C ASP A 768 5.13 -36.74 -46.30
N ILE A 769 4.23 -36.14 -47.07
CA ILE A 769 4.12 -36.36 -48.51
C ILE A 769 4.13 -35.02 -49.23
N ALA A 770 5.11 -34.85 -50.11
CA ALA A 770 5.18 -33.76 -51.08
C ALA A 770 5.18 -34.34 -52.50
N LEU A 771 4.19 -33.92 -53.29
CA LEU A 771 4.05 -34.25 -54.71
C LEU A 771 4.15 -32.97 -55.52
N VAL A 772 4.97 -32.96 -56.55
CA VAL A 772 5.09 -31.83 -57.47
C VAL A 772 5.14 -32.33 -58.90
N SER A 773 4.29 -31.76 -59.75
CA SER A 773 4.27 -32.01 -61.19
C SER A 773 4.45 -30.72 -61.97
N LEU A 774 5.31 -30.75 -62.98
CA LEU A 774 5.57 -29.64 -63.90
C LEU A 774 5.26 -30.10 -65.33
N GLU A 775 4.39 -29.40 -66.05
CA GLU A 775 4.15 -29.61 -67.49
C GLU A 775 4.82 -28.51 -68.30
N PHE A 776 5.62 -28.91 -69.29
CA PHE A 776 6.30 -27.97 -70.17
C PHE A 776 5.37 -27.54 -71.30
N LEU A 777 5.00 -26.26 -71.32
CA LEU A 777 4.08 -25.71 -72.32
C LEU A 777 4.84 -25.16 -73.53
N ARG A 778 4.15 -25.04 -74.67
CA ARG A 778 4.70 -24.29 -75.81
C ARG A 778 4.87 -22.82 -75.40
N GLY A 779 6.09 -22.31 -75.52
CA GLY A 779 6.36 -20.88 -75.32
C GLY A 779 5.44 -20.04 -76.19
N ARG A 780 4.71 -19.09 -75.59
CA ARG A 780 4.10 -18.00 -76.35
C ARG A 780 5.25 -17.13 -76.87
N SER A 781 5.46 -17.15 -78.18
CA SER A 781 6.35 -16.21 -78.88
C SER A 781 5.99 -14.77 -78.59
#